data_AF-A0AAT9RQ38-F1
#
_entry.id   AF-A0AAT9RQ38-F1
#
_cell.length_a   1.000
_cell.length_b   1.000
_cell.length_c   1.000
_cell.angle_alpha   90.00
_cell.angle_beta   90.00
_cell.angle_gamma   90.00
#
_symmetry.space_group_name_H-M   'P 1'
#
loop_
_entity.id
_entity.type
_entity.pdbx_description
1 polymer ?
#
loop_
_entity_poly.entity_id
_entity_poly.type
_entity_poly.pdbx_seq_one_letter_code
_entity_poly.pdbx_strand_id
1 'polypeptide(L)'
;MRTSDEIYHRVRWDARFDPARFVLGVMQRGADPKRVPLPAFVPGGEIPWHRVLFFEADGEVVWDRTTGVDRIDATEAGRVREARRLRAPFFTARTPYVWDPEGEDWAPARPPGGAVARPRGSAAQPRGSAAQPQGPAVRPEGSAARLGGVRVLTWNTLWDRYDADRVESARRRPLLLRALRDADVDVIALQEVEAELLDMLGREPWVRAGWTLGTDPRDRDGDVDACGLLILSRLPVREAAYHALGPHKAVAAVVVETDAGHLVIAATHLSSDHSERGADRRAAELARIAAGLAPLDDDLVLLGDFNDGGDTPQTVLGMRDAWSEARGADDTTPTFDPGTNPLAAISSLTGRVSRLDRVLLRSGSGGLRALRAELYGDRPTADGLFISDHYGVLAELTTDTDTDTDTDTDGNGDGDGDGGGYGNGDGHVDAPAVARILDARPTPRTALAWLPPEDLWPPLQDIRRDHDPQIHRWPPHVNLLFGFVPEHMFEQAAAMLAAAPTAPFGARLEGVDWFGHRDDATVWLDPAADAEEPWAQLHRTLVDVFPHCRGRRPGFTPHLSLGRTTDPHALAADCAARLAPMPVRIGELALLSRRGEEPMRVRATVTLGTGEIRWAREDARHEAITGTGSAGAGTAEAAATDRILRHIAAALPDGVVHLVGSRRLGCALPGADVDLVAALPGTAELTAVQLKLSKEIPQATDVREVIGARVPGLRLRVDGLDVDLAVVATGALDPAEAVDRRAELGEAAAIALSAVSDADTLLAVVGAHESAFVRLATQVKAWAKARGLDSAPFGGLPGLAWSVLAARTASEAGDLPPADLLRHFFATWAAWDWKVPVGEPAGELVGGAGQPLSLTITTPSAPVRPCTDQVTPGMRDLITQELFRAWELLDATTDPYPWPDLLSPPPLHRRHAAWAVLTVGPGVADEGRVRGRMRALVTDLATVAPDCHAWPRPFTTDPVRYAIGLGSTPPGPDPLAAVAERRLRGLAGVTLTRAEGGEVPTLR
;
A
#
# COMPACT_ATOMS: atom_id res chain seq x y z
N MET A 1 -31.87 -11.71 5.60
CA MET A 1 -31.03 -12.13 6.73
C MET A 1 -29.67 -12.44 6.14
N ARG A 2 -28.63 -11.77 6.60
CA ARG A 2 -27.26 -11.97 6.15
C ARG A 2 -26.76 -13.38 6.43
N THR A 3 -25.74 -13.82 5.72
CA THR A 3 -25.03 -15.08 6.00
C THR A 3 -24.08 -14.91 7.19
N SER A 4 -23.61 -16.02 7.76
CA SER A 4 -22.62 -15.96 8.86
C SER A 4 -21.29 -15.31 8.43
N ASP A 5 -20.93 -15.46 7.15
CA ASP A 5 -19.73 -14.87 6.56
C ASP A 5 -19.88 -13.34 6.43
N GLU A 6 -21.03 -12.88 5.93
CA GLU A 6 -21.37 -11.46 5.87
C GLU A 6 -21.42 -10.81 7.25
N ILE A 7 -21.96 -11.48 8.28
CA ILE A 7 -21.98 -10.97 9.65
C ILE A 7 -20.58 -10.90 10.24
N TYR A 8 -19.75 -11.92 10.01
CA TYR A 8 -18.36 -11.91 10.45
C TYR A 8 -17.59 -10.73 9.83
N HIS A 9 -17.67 -10.56 8.51
CA HIS A 9 -16.98 -9.48 7.81
C HIS A 9 -17.52 -8.10 8.20
N ARG A 10 -18.84 -7.98 8.37
CA ARG A 10 -19.47 -6.76 8.89
C ARG A 10 -18.89 -6.40 10.25
N VAL A 11 -18.86 -7.32 11.20
CA VAL A 11 -18.33 -7.06 12.53
C VAL A 11 -16.82 -6.76 12.50
N ARG A 12 -16.06 -7.44 11.65
CA ARG A 12 -14.60 -7.31 11.60
C ARG A 12 -14.11 -6.01 10.96
N TRP A 13 -14.85 -5.46 10.00
CA TRP A 13 -14.40 -4.34 9.16
C TRP A 13 -15.26 -3.08 9.27
N ASP A 14 -16.47 -3.15 9.82
CA ASP A 14 -17.26 -1.96 10.09
C ASP A 14 -16.77 -1.29 11.39
N ALA A 15 -16.16 -0.12 11.23
CA ALA A 15 -15.57 0.65 12.33
C ALA A 15 -16.57 1.03 13.45
N ARG A 16 -17.87 0.84 13.24
CA ARG A 16 -18.90 1.02 14.27
C ARG A 16 -18.96 -0.16 15.23
N PHE A 17 -18.35 -1.31 14.96
CA PHE A 17 -18.35 -2.50 15.81
C PHE A 17 -16.94 -2.84 16.31
N ASP A 18 -16.84 -3.33 17.55
CA ASP A 18 -15.62 -3.83 18.14
C ASP A 18 -15.62 -5.37 18.06
N PRO A 19 -14.79 -5.98 17.19
CA PRO A 19 -14.75 -7.44 17.01
C PRO A 19 -14.51 -8.22 18.30
N ALA A 20 -13.79 -7.64 19.28
CA ALA A 20 -13.49 -8.31 20.56
C ALA A 20 -14.74 -8.54 21.42
N ARG A 21 -15.83 -7.81 21.16
CA ARG A 21 -17.10 -7.91 21.90
C ARG A 21 -18.04 -8.97 21.34
N PHE A 22 -17.64 -9.67 20.27
CA PHE A 22 -18.44 -10.66 19.59
C PHE A 22 -17.97 -12.10 19.84
N VAL A 23 -18.93 -13.00 19.95
CA VAL A 23 -18.75 -14.44 20.13
C VAL A 23 -19.59 -15.19 19.10
N LEU A 24 -19.00 -16.18 18.43
CA LEU A 24 -19.70 -17.09 17.54
C LEU A 24 -20.10 -18.37 18.27
N GLY A 25 -21.33 -18.84 18.05
CA GLY A 25 -21.74 -20.20 18.39
C GLY A 25 -21.47 -21.15 17.24
N VAL A 26 -20.65 -22.18 17.44
CA VAL A 26 -20.27 -23.16 16.41
C VAL A 26 -20.86 -24.54 16.74
N MET A 27 -21.46 -25.17 15.74
CA MET A 27 -22.05 -26.50 15.84
C MET A 27 -21.01 -27.59 16.15
N GLN A 28 -21.27 -28.39 17.19
CA GLN A 28 -20.51 -29.59 17.54
C GLN A 28 -21.38 -30.85 17.41
N ARG A 29 -20.78 -31.99 17.07
CA ARG A 29 -21.52 -33.26 16.97
C ARG A 29 -21.89 -33.76 18.37
N GLY A 30 -23.18 -33.80 18.69
CA GLY A 30 -23.71 -34.45 19.90
C GLY A 30 -23.53 -33.67 21.21
N ALA A 31 -23.20 -32.38 21.13
CA ALA A 31 -23.01 -31.49 22.28
C ALA A 31 -23.60 -30.10 22.00
N ASP A 32 -23.72 -29.28 23.04
CA ASP A 32 -24.16 -27.89 22.90
C ASP A 32 -23.18 -27.05 22.06
N PRO A 33 -23.64 -25.97 21.38
CA PRO A 33 -22.78 -25.15 20.52
C PRO A 33 -21.56 -24.58 21.27
N LYS A 34 -20.36 -24.76 20.69
CA LYS A 34 -19.13 -24.17 21.24
C LYS A 34 -19.11 -22.67 20.99
N ARG A 35 -18.88 -21.90 22.05
CA ARG A 35 -18.73 -20.44 21.97
C ARG A 35 -17.28 -20.09 21.69
N VAL A 36 -17.03 -19.36 20.61
CA VAL A 36 -15.69 -19.00 20.13
C VAL A 36 -15.63 -17.46 20.00
N PRO A 37 -14.70 -16.76 20.66
CA PRO A 37 -14.50 -15.33 20.46
C PRO A 37 -14.21 -15.00 18.99
N LEU A 38 -14.81 -13.93 18.45
CA LEU A 38 -14.65 -13.58 17.04
C LEU A 38 -13.23 -13.28 16.58
N PRO A 39 -12.36 -12.65 17.39
CA PRO A 39 -10.96 -12.47 17.02
C PRO A 39 -10.20 -13.80 16.83
N ALA A 40 -10.56 -14.82 17.60
CA ALA A 40 -9.95 -16.16 17.55
C ALA A 40 -10.51 -17.04 16.41
N PHE A 41 -11.48 -16.55 15.64
CA PHE A 41 -12.06 -17.27 14.51
C PHE A 41 -11.31 -16.93 13.21
N VAL A 42 -10.75 -17.97 12.57
CA VAL A 42 -10.01 -17.88 11.29
C VAL A 42 -10.93 -18.27 10.12
N PRO A 43 -11.25 -17.34 9.20
CA PRO A 43 -12.01 -17.62 8.00
C PRO A 43 -11.31 -18.66 7.12
N GLY A 44 -12.06 -19.66 6.63
CA GLY A 44 -11.50 -20.70 5.75
C GLY A 44 -10.59 -21.72 6.44
N GLY A 45 -10.45 -21.68 7.77
CA GLY A 45 -9.72 -22.68 8.56
C GLY A 45 -10.54 -23.96 8.83
N GLU A 46 -10.22 -24.68 9.93
CA GLU A 46 -10.86 -25.96 10.28
C GLU A 46 -12.38 -25.90 10.55
N ILE A 47 -12.95 -24.70 10.71
CA ILE A 47 -14.38 -24.48 10.99
C ILE A 47 -15.04 -23.84 9.76
N PRO A 48 -15.75 -24.62 8.92
CA PRO A 48 -16.48 -24.08 7.77
C PRO A 48 -17.65 -23.18 8.19
N TRP A 49 -17.98 -22.18 7.37
CA TRP A 49 -19.07 -21.22 7.60
C TRP A 49 -20.43 -21.87 7.89
N HIS A 50 -20.75 -22.99 7.24
CA HIS A 50 -22.00 -23.72 7.47
C HIS A 50 -22.10 -24.33 8.89
N ARG A 51 -21.05 -24.27 9.72
CA ARG A 51 -21.10 -24.68 11.13
C ARG A 51 -21.34 -23.53 12.11
N VAL A 52 -21.31 -22.28 11.69
CA VAL A 52 -21.61 -21.12 12.55
C VAL A 52 -23.13 -20.99 12.72
N LEU A 53 -23.62 -21.09 13.95
CA LEU A 53 -25.05 -21.08 14.29
C LEU A 53 -25.55 -19.70 14.68
N PHE A 54 -24.79 -18.92 15.45
CA PHE A 54 -25.18 -17.58 15.90
C PHE A 54 -23.98 -16.66 16.13
N PHE A 55 -24.21 -15.35 16.15
CA PHE A 55 -23.31 -14.33 16.66
C PHE A 55 -23.98 -13.64 17.85
N GLU A 56 -23.21 -13.46 18.91
CA GLU A 56 -23.61 -12.75 20.11
C GLU A 56 -22.65 -11.59 20.35
N ALA A 57 -23.18 -10.44 20.76
CA ALA A 57 -22.41 -9.28 21.19
C ALA A 57 -22.88 -8.85 22.57
N ASP A 58 -21.98 -8.62 23.54
CA ASP A 58 -22.33 -8.18 24.90
C ASP A 58 -23.43 -9.00 25.62
N GLY A 59 -23.54 -10.31 25.38
CA GLY A 59 -24.62 -11.12 25.95
C GLY A 59 -25.91 -11.17 25.11
N GLU A 60 -25.96 -10.44 24.00
CA GLU A 60 -27.12 -10.29 23.12
C GLU A 60 -26.92 -11.04 21.80
N VAL A 61 -27.81 -11.97 21.44
CA VAL A 61 -27.76 -12.67 20.14
C VAL A 61 -28.13 -11.71 19.02
N VAL A 62 -27.14 -11.23 18.27
CA VAL A 62 -27.32 -10.23 17.20
C VAL A 62 -27.64 -10.84 15.84
N TRP A 63 -27.29 -12.13 15.67
CA TRP A 63 -27.61 -12.91 14.49
C TRP A 63 -27.73 -14.39 14.85
N ASP A 64 -28.73 -15.12 14.35
CA ASP A 64 -28.92 -16.55 14.61
C ASP A 64 -29.57 -17.25 13.41
N ARG A 65 -28.86 -18.26 12.89
CA ARG A 65 -29.23 -19.03 11.70
C ARG A 65 -30.52 -19.82 11.85
N THR A 66 -30.77 -20.38 13.04
CA THR A 66 -31.87 -21.32 13.27
C THR A 66 -33.19 -20.57 13.44
N THR A 67 -33.13 -19.44 14.14
CA THR A 67 -34.30 -18.60 14.46
C THR A 67 -34.55 -17.52 13.41
N GLY A 68 -33.58 -17.23 12.54
CA GLY A 68 -33.69 -16.21 11.50
C GLY A 68 -33.39 -14.78 11.98
N VAL A 69 -32.88 -14.63 13.20
CA VAL A 69 -32.58 -13.32 13.78
C VAL A 69 -31.40 -12.68 13.05
N ASP A 70 -31.56 -11.42 12.65
CA ASP A 70 -30.49 -10.56 12.14
C ASP A 70 -30.84 -9.12 12.52
N ARG A 71 -30.21 -8.64 13.59
CA ARG A 71 -30.43 -7.30 14.15
C ARG A 71 -29.14 -6.50 14.28
N ILE A 72 -28.07 -6.91 13.60
CA ILE A 72 -26.75 -6.30 13.74
C ILE A 72 -26.76 -4.80 13.42
N ASP A 73 -27.63 -4.30 12.54
CA ASP A 73 -27.73 -2.85 12.27
C ASP A 73 -28.62 -2.08 13.27
N ALA A 74 -29.52 -2.77 13.98
CA ALA A 74 -30.47 -2.15 14.91
C ALA A 74 -30.02 -2.24 16.37
N THR A 75 -29.03 -3.07 16.67
CA THR A 75 -28.49 -3.27 18.02
C THR A 75 -27.39 -2.26 18.35
N GLU A 76 -27.32 -1.87 19.61
CA GLU A 76 -26.19 -1.13 20.20
C GLU A 76 -25.12 -2.08 20.76
N ALA A 77 -25.42 -3.38 20.85
CA ALA A 77 -24.50 -4.39 21.33
C ALA A 77 -23.34 -4.58 20.34
N GLY A 78 -22.12 -4.65 20.88
CA GLY A 78 -20.89 -4.75 20.11
C GLY A 78 -20.45 -3.46 19.41
N ARG A 79 -21.17 -2.34 19.54
CA ARG A 79 -20.76 -1.07 18.93
C ARG A 79 -19.59 -0.41 19.65
N VAL A 80 -18.72 0.23 18.88
CA VAL A 80 -17.62 1.10 19.35
C VAL A 80 -18.23 2.36 19.94
N ARG A 81 -18.08 2.54 21.26
CA ARG A 81 -18.63 3.70 22.00
C ARG A 81 -17.68 4.90 21.97
N GLU A 82 -16.37 4.65 21.82
CA GLU A 82 -15.31 5.64 21.66
C GLU A 82 -14.33 5.13 20.59
N ALA A 83 -13.98 5.96 19.62
CA ALA A 83 -13.13 5.54 18.49
C ALA A 83 -11.69 5.26 18.97
N ARG A 84 -11.22 4.01 18.80
CA ARG A 84 -9.88 3.54 19.23
C ARG A 84 -8.78 4.50 18.79
N ARG A 85 -7.73 4.70 19.57
CA ARG A 85 -6.55 5.50 19.18
C ARG A 85 -5.65 4.72 18.22
N LEU A 86 -5.46 3.43 18.49
CA LEU A 86 -4.68 2.53 17.64
C LEU A 86 -5.59 1.95 16.53
N ARG A 87 -5.72 2.69 15.42
CA ARG A 87 -6.67 2.40 14.32
C ARG A 87 -6.03 1.65 13.14
N ALA A 88 -6.89 0.89 12.45
CA ALA A 88 -6.62 0.37 11.11
C ALA A 88 -6.48 1.53 10.08
N PRO A 89 -5.77 1.33 8.95
CA PRO A 89 -5.19 0.08 8.48
C PRO A 89 -3.81 -0.24 9.08
N PHE A 90 -3.17 0.71 9.77
CA PHE A 90 -1.84 0.46 10.32
C PHE A 90 -1.92 -0.52 11.50
N PHE A 91 -2.74 -0.25 12.51
CA PHE A 91 -2.85 -1.12 13.67
C PHE A 91 -3.96 -2.17 13.54
N THR A 92 -3.61 -3.43 13.80
CA THR A 92 -4.54 -4.52 14.07
C THR A 92 -4.83 -4.57 15.56
N ALA A 93 -6.10 -4.53 15.95
CA ALA A 93 -6.52 -4.57 17.36
C ALA A 93 -6.07 -5.86 18.06
N ARG A 94 -5.54 -5.71 19.28
CA ARG A 94 -5.24 -6.81 20.22
C ARG A 94 -6.01 -6.65 21.52
N THR A 95 -6.17 -7.77 22.22
CA THR A 95 -6.75 -7.82 23.56
C THR A 95 -5.62 -7.83 24.59
N PRO A 96 -5.55 -6.85 25.50
CA PRO A 96 -4.63 -6.90 26.63
C PRO A 96 -5.12 -7.92 27.69
N TYR A 97 -4.20 -8.51 28.45
CA TYR A 97 -4.49 -9.56 29.44
C TYR A 97 -3.97 -9.22 30.83
N VAL A 98 -4.77 -9.51 31.84
CA VAL A 98 -4.43 -9.40 33.27
C VAL A 98 -4.63 -10.74 33.94
N TRP A 99 -3.91 -10.99 35.02
CA TRP A 99 -4.10 -12.20 35.81
C TRP A 99 -5.40 -12.12 36.62
N ASP A 100 -6.26 -13.14 36.50
CA ASP A 100 -7.44 -13.31 37.32
C ASP A 100 -7.12 -14.25 38.49
N PRO A 101 -6.98 -13.74 39.73
CA PRO A 101 -6.68 -14.57 40.89
C PRO A 101 -7.85 -15.48 41.28
N GLU A 102 -9.09 -15.20 40.89
CA GLU A 102 -10.26 -16.06 41.18
C GLU A 102 -10.33 -17.24 40.22
N GLY A 103 -9.99 -17.01 38.94
CA GLY A 103 -9.92 -18.04 37.90
C GLY A 103 -8.60 -18.81 37.85
N GLU A 104 -7.57 -18.35 38.57
CA GLU A 104 -6.17 -18.83 38.45
C GLU A 104 -5.69 -18.88 36.98
N ASP A 105 -6.11 -17.93 36.15
CA ASP A 105 -5.77 -17.86 34.71
C ASP A 105 -5.67 -16.42 34.21
N TRP A 106 -5.14 -16.24 33.01
CA TRP A 106 -5.10 -14.97 32.29
C TRP A 106 -6.45 -14.64 31.67
N ALA A 107 -6.98 -13.46 31.99
CA ALA A 107 -8.25 -12.96 31.50
C ALA A 107 -8.07 -11.66 30.69
N PRO A 108 -8.92 -11.41 29.67
CA PRO A 108 -8.96 -10.13 28.98
C PRO A 108 -9.14 -8.95 29.95
N ALA A 109 -8.29 -7.93 29.84
CA ALA A 109 -8.40 -6.73 30.65
C ALA A 109 -9.67 -5.95 30.26
N ARG A 110 -10.47 -5.56 31.25
CA ARG A 110 -11.69 -4.77 31.01
C ARG A 110 -11.35 -3.27 31.05
N PRO A 111 -11.92 -2.46 30.14
CA PRO A 111 -11.72 -1.01 30.19
C PRO A 111 -12.32 -0.41 31.47
N PRO A 112 -11.64 0.54 32.14
CA PRO A 112 -12.13 1.15 33.36
C PRO A 112 -13.41 1.97 33.08
N GLY A 113 -14.51 1.66 33.78
CA GLY A 113 -15.79 2.38 33.69
C GLY A 113 -17.06 1.53 33.50
N GLY A 114 -16.93 0.21 33.29
CA GLY A 114 -18.09 -0.68 33.17
C GLY A 114 -18.70 -1.07 34.52
N ALA A 115 -19.74 -0.36 34.97
CA ALA A 115 -20.54 -0.78 36.13
C ALA A 115 -21.19 -2.15 35.87
N VAL A 116 -20.95 -3.12 36.76
CA VAL A 116 -21.61 -4.44 36.72
C VAL A 116 -23.04 -4.30 37.22
N ALA A 117 -24.02 -4.45 36.34
CA ALA A 117 -25.39 -4.74 36.74
C ALA A 117 -25.43 -6.16 37.33
N ARG A 118 -25.52 -6.26 38.67
CA ARG A 118 -25.77 -7.54 39.34
C ARG A 118 -27.19 -8.03 39.03
N PRO A 119 -27.39 -9.30 38.64
CA PRO A 119 -28.73 -9.87 38.55
C PRO A 119 -29.34 -10.02 39.94
N ARG A 120 -30.62 -9.66 40.09
CA ARG A 120 -31.43 -9.92 41.28
C ARG A 120 -32.02 -11.35 41.24
N GLY A 121 -31.96 -12.02 42.38
CA GLY A 121 -32.64 -13.29 42.72
C GLY A 121 -31.62 -14.38 43.10
N SER A 122 -31.75 -15.21 44.12
CA SER A 122 -32.71 -15.43 45.22
C SER A 122 -32.17 -16.64 46.01
N ALA A 123 -32.24 -16.59 47.36
CA ALA A 123 -32.17 -17.72 48.29
C ALA A 123 -30.82 -18.46 48.51
N ALA A 124 -30.19 -18.22 49.67
CA ALA A 124 -30.28 -19.10 50.85
C ALA A 124 -28.98 -19.01 51.68
N GLN A 125 -29.11 -18.54 52.92
CA GLN A 125 -28.08 -18.74 53.95
C GLN A 125 -27.95 -20.23 54.28
N PRO A 126 -26.74 -20.67 54.66
CA PRO A 126 -26.66 -21.30 55.96
C PRO A 126 -25.56 -20.67 56.82
N ARG A 127 -25.91 -20.55 58.11
CA ARG A 127 -25.02 -20.22 59.21
C ARG A 127 -24.02 -21.37 59.42
N GLY A 128 -22.75 -21.03 59.65
CA GLY A 128 -21.73 -21.96 60.13
C GLY A 128 -20.52 -21.19 60.65
N SER A 129 -20.42 -21.07 61.98
CA SER A 129 -19.27 -20.49 62.67
C SER A 129 -18.08 -21.45 62.67
N ALA A 130 -16.87 -20.96 62.43
CA ALA A 130 -15.67 -21.40 63.14
C ALA A 130 -14.54 -20.38 62.93
N ALA A 131 -13.92 -19.98 64.04
CA ALA A 131 -12.87 -18.99 64.16
C ALA A 131 -11.50 -19.48 63.68
N GLN A 132 -10.62 -18.56 63.23
CA GLN A 132 -9.16 -18.57 63.46
C GLN A 132 -8.50 -17.25 63.00
N PRO A 133 -7.24 -16.95 63.40
CA PRO A 133 -6.93 -15.87 64.35
C PRO A 133 -6.34 -14.60 63.71
N GLN A 134 -6.36 -13.54 64.51
CA GLN A 134 -5.65 -12.28 64.25
C GLN A 134 -4.13 -12.50 64.21
N GLY A 135 -3.51 -12.26 63.05
CA GLY A 135 -2.12 -11.90 62.87
C GLY A 135 -2.05 -10.51 62.22
N PRO A 136 -1.01 -9.69 62.46
CA PRO A 136 -1.02 -8.30 62.08
C PRO A 136 -1.05 -8.19 60.55
N ALA A 137 -2.08 -7.56 60.02
CA ALA A 137 -2.09 -7.11 58.64
C ALA A 137 -1.01 -6.02 58.51
N VAL A 138 0.19 -6.44 58.12
CA VAL A 138 1.15 -5.56 57.46
C VAL A 138 0.44 -5.13 56.17
N ARG A 139 -0.10 -3.92 56.19
CA ARG A 139 -0.45 -3.21 54.96
C ARG A 139 0.84 -3.14 54.15
N PRO A 140 0.90 -3.62 52.89
CA PRO A 140 1.92 -3.13 51.98
C PRO A 140 1.59 -1.64 51.82
N GLU A 141 2.52 -0.83 52.31
CA GLU A 141 2.46 0.61 52.25
C GLU A 141 2.09 1.03 50.82
N GLY A 142 1.06 1.87 50.75
CA GLY A 142 0.73 2.55 49.52
C GLY A 142 1.98 3.25 49.01
N SER A 143 2.26 3.06 47.72
CA SER A 143 3.15 3.92 46.95
C SER A 143 2.81 5.37 47.31
N ALA A 144 3.66 5.96 48.16
CA ALA A 144 3.64 7.36 48.48
C ALA A 144 3.76 8.11 47.15
N ALA A 145 2.94 9.16 47.00
CA ALA A 145 2.88 10.05 45.84
C ALA A 145 4.24 10.18 45.14
N ARG A 146 4.39 9.57 43.97
CA ARG A 146 5.49 9.88 43.05
C ARG A 146 5.03 11.04 42.19
N LEU A 147 5.77 12.13 42.29
CA LEU A 147 5.57 13.36 41.55
C LEU A 147 5.63 13.07 40.03
N GLY A 148 4.49 13.12 39.34
CA GLY A 148 4.34 13.55 37.93
C GLY A 148 5.11 12.87 36.79
N GLY A 149 5.54 11.59 36.86
CA GLY A 149 6.30 10.96 35.77
C GLY A 149 6.07 9.46 35.52
N VAL A 150 6.35 8.99 34.30
CA VAL A 150 6.25 7.59 33.84
C VAL A 150 7.65 7.02 33.58
N ARG A 151 7.96 5.87 34.18
CA ARG A 151 9.24 5.17 33.99
C ARG A 151 9.09 4.01 33.02
N VAL A 152 9.92 3.97 31.97
CA VAL A 152 9.91 2.94 30.94
C VAL A 152 11.25 2.21 30.87
N LEU A 153 11.22 0.90 30.59
CA LEU A 153 12.41 0.09 30.31
C LEU A 153 12.24 -0.61 28.97
N THR A 154 13.26 -0.51 28.11
CA THR A 154 13.39 -1.38 26.94
C THR A 154 14.60 -2.28 27.06
N TRP A 155 14.48 -3.55 26.65
CA TRP A 155 15.59 -4.50 26.70
C TRP A 155 15.46 -5.60 25.64
N ASN A 156 16.45 -5.71 24.74
CA ASN A 156 16.62 -6.88 23.89
C ASN A 156 17.11 -8.08 24.73
N THR A 157 16.37 -9.19 24.69
CA THR A 157 16.56 -10.35 25.57
C THR A 157 17.32 -11.52 24.95
N LEU A 158 17.81 -11.39 23.71
CA LEU A 158 18.61 -12.35 22.93
C LEU A 158 17.83 -13.56 22.37
N TRP A 159 17.96 -13.83 21.06
CA TRP A 159 17.23 -14.85 20.29
C TRP A 159 17.94 -16.21 20.25
N ASP A 160 17.40 -17.23 20.94
CA ASP A 160 18.06 -18.53 21.20
C ASP A 160 17.95 -19.60 20.09
N ARG A 161 17.35 -19.28 18.94
CA ARG A 161 16.85 -20.29 17.97
C ARG A 161 17.94 -21.06 17.21
N TYR A 162 19.20 -20.60 17.25
CA TYR A 162 20.29 -21.18 16.46
C TYR A 162 21.60 -21.49 17.23
N ASP A 163 21.79 -21.00 18.46
CA ASP A 163 23.08 -21.09 19.19
C ASP A 163 22.92 -21.28 20.73
N ALA A 164 21.89 -22.00 21.19
CA ALA A 164 21.60 -22.16 22.62
C ALA A 164 22.76 -22.69 23.49
N ASP A 165 23.60 -23.55 22.92
CA ASP A 165 24.78 -24.11 23.59
C ASP A 165 25.90 -23.07 23.82
N ARG A 166 25.85 -21.91 23.15
CA ARG A 166 26.84 -20.83 23.24
C ARG A 166 26.39 -19.65 24.09
N VAL A 167 25.08 -19.48 24.25
CA VAL A 167 24.45 -18.32 24.91
C VAL A 167 24.09 -18.58 26.37
N GLU A 168 24.04 -19.84 26.83
CA GLU A 168 23.64 -20.24 28.19
C GLU A 168 22.32 -19.60 28.67
N SER A 169 21.32 -19.51 27.79
CA SER A 169 20.02 -18.86 28.00
C SER A 169 19.31 -19.32 29.28
N ALA A 170 19.39 -20.61 29.62
CA ALA A 170 18.84 -21.18 30.84
C ALA A 170 19.41 -20.57 32.15
N ARG A 171 20.66 -20.10 32.15
CA ARG A 171 21.27 -19.40 33.29
C ARG A 171 20.88 -17.92 33.34
N ARG A 172 20.64 -17.30 32.17
CA ARG A 172 20.36 -15.86 32.03
C ARG A 172 18.91 -15.49 32.25
N ARG A 173 17.94 -16.30 31.79
CA ARG A 173 16.50 -16.02 31.94
C ARG A 173 16.08 -15.77 33.41
N PRO A 174 16.50 -16.56 34.42
CA PRO A 174 16.19 -16.27 35.82
C PRO A 174 16.82 -14.97 36.34
N LEU A 175 17.97 -14.56 35.80
CA LEU A 175 18.61 -13.29 36.15
C LEU A 175 17.85 -12.12 35.54
N LEU A 176 17.42 -12.25 34.29
CA LEU A 176 16.57 -11.27 33.61
C LEU A 176 15.25 -11.07 34.38
N LEU A 177 14.55 -12.13 34.79
CA LEU A 177 13.31 -12.00 35.56
C LEU A 177 13.49 -11.24 36.88
N ARG A 178 14.60 -11.47 37.59
CA ARG A 178 14.93 -10.72 38.81
C ARG A 178 15.24 -9.27 38.51
N ALA A 179 16.02 -9.00 37.46
CA ALA A 179 16.34 -7.64 37.05
C ALA A 179 15.07 -6.87 36.63
N LEU A 180 14.18 -7.47 35.84
CA LEU A 180 12.91 -6.86 35.45
C LEU A 180 12.01 -6.54 36.64
N ARG A 181 11.95 -7.45 37.64
CA ARG A 181 11.23 -7.20 38.89
C ARG A 181 11.82 -6.03 39.68
N ASP A 182 13.15 -5.94 39.72
CA ASP A 182 13.88 -4.99 40.56
C ASP A 182 14.10 -3.62 39.86
N ALA A 183 13.74 -3.48 38.57
CA ALA A 183 13.93 -2.27 37.77
C ALA A 183 13.07 -1.06 38.20
N ASP A 184 12.00 -1.30 38.96
CA ASP A 184 11.06 -0.27 39.44
C ASP A 184 10.53 0.66 38.33
N VAL A 185 10.08 0.09 37.21
CA VAL A 185 9.52 0.82 36.06
C VAL A 185 8.03 0.58 35.87
N ASP A 186 7.31 1.52 35.29
CA ASP A 186 5.86 1.41 35.09
C ASP A 186 5.52 0.58 33.85
N VAL A 187 6.39 0.63 32.83
CA VAL A 187 6.23 -0.11 31.57
C VAL A 187 7.53 -0.78 31.16
N ILE A 188 7.44 -2.04 30.76
CA ILE A 188 8.55 -2.85 30.25
C ILE A 188 8.22 -3.22 28.80
N ALA A 189 9.16 -3.03 27.90
CA ALA A 189 9.10 -3.63 26.57
C ALA A 189 10.34 -4.45 26.28
N LEU A 190 10.11 -5.65 25.77
CA LEU A 190 11.15 -6.62 25.48
C LEU A 190 11.16 -6.93 23.99
N GLN A 191 12.37 -7.15 23.46
CA GLN A 191 12.62 -7.60 22.11
C GLN A 191 13.28 -8.99 22.14
N GLU A 192 13.08 -9.77 21.09
CA GLU A 192 13.55 -11.17 20.99
C GLU A 192 12.99 -12.09 22.08
N VAL A 193 11.75 -11.84 22.50
CA VAL A 193 11.04 -12.72 23.46
C VAL A 193 10.61 -14.00 22.78
N GLU A 194 11.00 -15.13 23.37
CA GLU A 194 10.54 -16.46 22.99
C GLU A 194 9.40 -16.96 23.88
N ALA A 195 8.60 -17.91 23.37
CA ALA A 195 7.53 -18.57 24.11
C ALA A 195 7.94 -19.02 25.53
N GLU A 196 9.14 -19.59 25.70
CA GLU A 196 9.60 -20.06 27.02
C GLU A 196 9.80 -18.92 28.02
N LEU A 197 10.37 -17.78 27.58
CA LEU A 197 10.55 -16.61 28.44
C LEU A 197 9.20 -15.98 28.80
N LEU A 198 8.26 -15.91 27.85
CA LEU A 198 6.88 -15.47 28.10
C LEU A 198 6.20 -16.37 29.14
N ASP A 199 6.37 -17.69 29.00
CA ASP A 199 5.87 -18.71 29.92
C ASP A 199 6.45 -18.53 31.34
N MET A 200 7.73 -18.18 31.46
CA MET A 200 8.37 -17.92 32.76
C MET A 200 7.85 -16.61 33.38
N LEU A 201 7.80 -15.51 32.60
CA LEU A 201 7.23 -14.23 33.03
C LEU A 201 5.79 -14.38 33.49
N GLY A 202 4.97 -15.13 32.76
CA GLY A 202 3.57 -15.40 33.09
C GLY A 202 3.35 -16.20 34.38
N ARG A 203 4.41 -16.80 34.94
CA ARG A 203 4.40 -17.52 36.23
C ARG A 203 4.92 -16.68 37.39
N GLU A 204 5.56 -15.56 37.12
CA GLU A 204 6.14 -14.72 38.17
C GLU A 204 5.05 -14.06 39.03
N PRO A 205 5.12 -14.19 40.38
CA PRO A 205 4.12 -13.61 41.27
C PRO A 205 3.97 -12.09 41.12
N TRP A 206 5.07 -11.39 40.85
CA TRP A 206 5.06 -9.93 40.72
C TRP A 206 4.35 -9.46 39.44
N VAL A 207 4.42 -10.24 38.36
CA VAL A 207 3.68 -9.97 37.11
C VAL A 207 2.20 -10.20 37.36
N ARG A 208 1.84 -11.34 37.95
CA ARG A 208 0.45 -11.71 38.28
C ARG A 208 -0.22 -10.76 39.28
N ALA A 209 0.56 -10.07 40.10
CA ALA A 209 0.02 -9.18 41.13
C ALA A 209 -0.53 -7.86 40.59
N GLY A 210 -0.14 -7.42 39.39
CA GLY A 210 -0.57 -6.11 38.91
C GLY A 210 -0.03 -5.65 37.55
N TRP A 211 0.44 -6.55 36.70
CA TRP A 211 0.87 -6.21 35.34
C TRP A 211 -0.14 -6.66 34.29
N THR A 212 -0.32 -5.80 33.29
CA THR A 212 -1.11 -6.07 32.09
C THR A 212 -0.20 -6.37 30.93
N LEU A 213 -0.45 -7.46 30.20
CA LEU A 213 0.28 -7.85 29.00
C LEU A 213 -0.46 -7.34 27.76
N GLY A 214 0.25 -6.79 26.79
CA GLY A 214 -0.33 -6.30 25.53
C GLY A 214 -0.80 -7.40 24.56
N THR A 215 -0.71 -8.67 24.94
CA THR A 215 -1.01 -9.84 24.10
C THR A 215 -1.48 -11.02 24.96
N ASP A 216 -2.06 -12.06 24.35
CA ASP A 216 -2.44 -13.29 25.06
C ASP A 216 -1.18 -14.10 25.41
N PRO A 217 -0.87 -14.33 26.70
CA PRO A 217 0.29 -15.12 27.11
C PRO A 217 0.15 -16.63 26.85
N ARG A 218 -1.03 -17.11 26.43
CA ARG A 218 -1.29 -18.53 26.15
C ARG A 218 -1.10 -18.90 24.68
N ASP A 219 -0.98 -17.90 23.80
CA ASP A 219 -0.88 -18.11 22.36
C ASP A 219 0.54 -18.49 21.96
N ARG A 220 0.86 -19.77 22.09
CA ARG A 220 2.22 -20.32 21.91
C ARG A 220 2.72 -20.29 20.48
N ASP A 221 1.83 -20.41 19.49
CA ASP A 221 2.17 -20.26 18.06
C ASP A 221 1.85 -18.84 17.55
N GLY A 222 1.66 -17.92 18.50
CA GLY A 222 1.04 -16.64 18.30
C GLY A 222 1.97 -15.50 17.96
N ASP A 223 1.44 -14.32 18.20
CA ASP A 223 2.03 -13.03 17.91
C ASP A 223 3.46 -12.81 18.46
N VAL A 224 3.77 -13.31 19.67
CA VAL A 224 5.10 -13.16 20.29
C VAL A 224 6.12 -14.05 19.58
N ASP A 225 5.80 -15.30 19.27
CA ASP A 225 6.69 -16.17 18.49
C ASP A 225 6.84 -15.68 17.03
N ALA A 226 5.83 -14.98 16.52
CA ALA A 226 5.86 -14.38 15.19
C ALA A 226 6.76 -13.14 15.10
N CYS A 227 6.92 -12.32 16.16
CA CYS A 227 7.62 -11.03 16.09
C CYS A 227 8.64 -10.71 17.20
N GLY A 228 8.67 -11.49 18.28
CA GLY A 228 9.57 -11.34 19.41
C GLY A 228 9.32 -10.13 20.30
N LEU A 229 8.15 -9.48 20.24
CA LEU A 229 7.85 -8.26 21.00
C LEU A 229 6.85 -8.51 22.13
N LEU A 230 7.17 -8.02 23.33
CA LEU A 230 6.28 -8.07 24.49
C LEU A 230 6.26 -6.72 25.22
N ILE A 231 5.08 -6.20 25.51
CA ILE A 231 4.89 -5.03 26.38
C ILE A 231 4.11 -5.45 27.62
N LEU A 232 4.62 -5.08 28.79
CA LEU A 232 3.96 -5.21 30.08
C LEU A 232 3.79 -3.81 30.70
N SER A 233 2.64 -3.53 31.30
CA SER A 233 2.39 -2.25 31.97
C SER A 233 1.76 -2.43 33.36
N ARG A 234 2.23 -1.67 34.35
CA ARG A 234 1.55 -1.45 35.64
C ARG A 234 0.45 -0.39 35.54
N LEU A 235 0.53 0.45 34.52
CA LEU A 235 -0.49 1.45 34.23
C LEU A 235 -1.71 0.77 33.56
N PRO A 236 -2.93 1.30 33.77
CA PRO A 236 -4.11 0.75 33.11
C PRO A 236 -3.98 0.80 31.59
N VAL A 237 -4.07 -0.36 30.93
CA VAL A 237 -4.04 -0.45 29.46
C VAL A 237 -5.46 -0.34 28.91
N ARG A 238 -5.71 0.69 28.11
CA ARG A 238 -6.97 0.93 27.41
C ARG A 238 -7.08 0.15 26.12
N GLU A 239 -6.01 0.16 25.34
CA GLU A 239 -5.96 -0.45 24.02
C GLU A 239 -4.63 -1.18 23.84
N ALA A 240 -4.67 -2.31 23.13
CA ALA A 240 -3.48 -2.96 22.60
C ALA A 240 -3.63 -3.14 21.10
N ALA A 241 -2.53 -3.08 20.35
CA ALA A 241 -2.54 -3.29 18.92
C ALA A 241 -1.17 -3.72 18.39
N TYR A 242 -1.15 -4.07 17.11
CA TYR A 242 0.02 -4.59 16.44
C TYR A 242 0.05 -4.27 14.95
N HIS A 243 1.25 -4.11 14.40
CA HIS A 243 1.51 -4.00 12.97
C HIS A 243 2.72 -4.85 12.56
N ALA A 244 2.55 -5.73 11.56
CA ALA A 244 3.66 -6.50 11.00
C ALA A 244 4.44 -5.66 9.97
N LEU A 245 5.76 -5.53 10.17
CA LEU A 245 6.67 -4.87 9.23
C LEU A 245 7.27 -5.87 8.22
N GLY A 246 7.47 -7.12 8.65
CA GLY A 246 7.99 -8.22 7.83
C GLY A 246 8.07 -9.51 8.63
N PRO A 247 8.69 -10.57 8.09
CA PRO A 247 8.95 -11.79 8.87
C PRO A 247 9.73 -11.43 10.13
N HIS A 248 9.19 -11.75 11.31
CA HIS A 248 9.83 -11.49 12.60
C HIS A 248 10.11 -10.02 12.95
N LYS A 249 9.48 -9.06 12.25
CA LYS A 249 9.67 -7.62 12.49
C LYS A 249 8.31 -6.93 12.57
N ALA A 250 8.09 -6.12 13.60
CA ALA A 250 6.78 -5.54 13.88
C ALA A 250 6.84 -4.30 14.78
N VAL A 251 5.68 -3.68 14.97
CA VAL A 251 5.38 -2.73 16.04
C VAL A 251 4.28 -3.30 16.92
N ALA A 252 4.56 -3.48 18.20
CA ALA A 252 3.53 -3.74 19.22
C ALA A 252 3.23 -2.42 19.93
N ALA A 253 1.96 -2.10 20.21
CA ALA A 253 1.60 -0.85 20.85
C ALA A 253 0.49 -1.02 21.89
N VAL A 254 0.56 -0.21 22.95
CA VAL A 254 -0.49 -0.08 23.97
C VAL A 254 -0.80 1.39 24.21
N VAL A 255 -2.04 1.68 24.61
CA VAL A 255 -2.43 2.98 25.16
C VAL A 255 -2.59 2.82 26.66
N VAL A 256 -1.80 3.55 27.44
CA VAL A 256 -1.87 3.53 28.91
C VAL A 256 -2.52 4.81 29.43
N GLU A 257 -3.23 4.69 30.56
CA GLU A 257 -3.72 5.85 31.31
C GLU A 257 -2.64 6.37 32.26
N THR A 258 -2.45 7.70 32.24
CA THR A 258 -1.58 8.43 33.17
C THR A 258 -2.38 9.56 33.81
N ASP A 259 -1.83 10.18 34.86
CA ASP A 259 -2.47 11.33 35.51
C ASP A 259 -2.58 12.55 34.57
N ALA A 260 -1.73 12.62 33.54
CA ALA A 260 -1.71 13.69 32.54
C ALA A 260 -2.55 13.39 31.28
N GLY A 261 -3.11 12.19 31.16
CA GLY A 261 -3.94 11.79 30.03
C GLY A 261 -3.56 10.42 29.46
N HIS A 262 -3.67 10.25 28.14
CA HIS A 262 -3.30 9.01 27.48
C HIS A 262 -1.86 9.08 26.95
N LEU A 263 -1.10 8.01 27.15
CA LEU A 263 0.23 7.85 26.60
C LEU A 263 0.26 6.61 25.70
N VAL A 264 0.66 6.78 24.44
CA VAL A 264 0.90 5.65 23.53
C VAL A 264 2.31 5.13 23.76
N ILE A 265 2.44 3.84 24.02
CA ILE A 265 3.73 3.17 24.17
C ILE A 265 3.83 2.08 23.11
N ALA A 266 4.82 2.21 22.24
CA ALA A 266 5.11 1.28 21.16
C ALA A 266 6.50 0.66 21.33
N ALA A 267 6.60 -0.62 20.99
CA ALA A 267 7.83 -1.40 20.96
C ALA A 267 8.13 -1.85 19.54
N THR A 268 9.39 -1.79 19.13
CA THR A 268 9.85 -2.29 17.84
C THR A 268 11.17 -3.04 17.95
N HIS A 269 11.44 -3.89 16.96
CA HIS A 269 12.74 -4.52 16.77
C HIS A 269 13.02 -4.53 15.27
N LEU A 270 14.04 -3.81 14.82
CA LEU A 270 14.35 -3.64 13.40
C LEU A 270 15.35 -4.68 12.88
N SER A 271 15.49 -4.78 11.56
CA SER A 271 16.41 -5.71 10.90
C SER A 271 17.88 -5.45 11.29
N SER A 272 18.59 -6.46 11.78
CA SER A 272 20.01 -6.34 12.11
C SER A 272 20.92 -6.33 10.88
N ASP A 273 22.19 -5.94 11.05
CA ASP A 273 23.20 -5.98 9.99
C ASP A 273 23.56 -7.41 9.52
N HIS A 274 23.13 -8.44 10.25
CA HIS A 274 23.21 -9.84 9.82
C HIS A 274 22.20 -10.17 8.70
N SER A 275 21.17 -9.34 8.52
CA SER A 275 20.17 -9.53 7.48
C SER A 275 20.72 -9.12 6.10
N GLU A 276 20.40 -9.88 5.06
CA GLU A 276 20.75 -9.51 3.68
C GLU A 276 20.15 -8.13 3.33
N ARG A 277 21.00 -7.14 3.06
CA ARG A 277 20.63 -5.71 2.89
C ARG A 277 19.94 -5.12 4.14
N GLY A 278 20.43 -5.46 5.34
CA GLY A 278 19.85 -5.02 6.62
C GLY A 278 19.59 -3.52 6.72
N ALA A 279 20.54 -2.68 6.29
CA ALA A 279 20.39 -1.22 6.29
C ALA A 279 19.21 -0.73 5.42
N ASP A 280 19.06 -1.27 4.20
CA ASP A 280 17.95 -0.92 3.30
C ASP A 280 16.60 -1.36 3.88
N ARG A 281 16.56 -2.55 4.50
CA ARG A 281 15.36 -3.07 5.18
C ARG A 281 14.98 -2.19 6.37
N ARG A 282 15.95 -1.80 7.21
CA ARG A 282 15.72 -0.87 8.33
C ARG A 282 15.18 0.47 7.85
N ALA A 283 15.72 1.01 6.77
CA ALA A 283 15.23 2.27 6.21
C ALA A 283 13.75 2.17 5.78
N ALA A 284 13.37 1.07 5.13
CA ALA A 284 11.99 0.80 4.75
C ALA A 284 11.08 0.55 5.97
N GLU A 285 11.57 -0.18 6.98
CA GLU A 285 10.86 -0.41 8.25
C GLU A 285 10.61 0.91 8.97
N LEU A 286 11.62 1.75 9.15
CA LEU A 286 11.51 3.08 9.76
C LEU A 286 10.52 3.98 9.01
N ALA A 287 10.56 4.01 7.68
CA ALA A 287 9.61 4.78 6.88
C ALA A 287 8.16 4.32 7.09
N ARG A 288 7.93 2.99 7.20
CA ARG A 288 6.61 2.43 7.50
C ARG A 288 6.14 2.75 8.90
N ILE A 289 7.03 2.68 9.90
CA ILE A 289 6.74 3.09 11.27
C ILE A 289 6.39 4.58 11.31
N ALA A 290 7.16 5.43 10.65
CA ALA A 290 6.91 6.87 10.56
C ALA A 290 5.51 7.16 10.00
N ALA A 291 5.17 6.55 8.86
CA ALA A 291 3.87 6.72 8.22
C ALA A 291 2.71 6.22 9.10
N GLY A 292 2.90 5.10 9.80
CA GLY A 292 1.87 4.50 10.65
C GLY A 292 1.62 5.20 11.97
N LEU A 293 2.68 5.78 12.56
CA LEU A 293 2.58 6.55 13.80
C LEU A 293 2.22 8.02 13.54
N ALA A 294 2.42 8.56 12.34
CA ALA A 294 2.11 9.95 12.00
C ALA A 294 0.68 10.41 12.36
N PRO A 295 -0.39 9.60 12.21
CA PRO A 295 -1.76 10.02 12.55
C PRO A 295 -2.08 10.04 14.05
N LEU A 296 -1.15 9.64 14.93
CA LEU A 296 -1.38 9.64 16.37
C LEU A 296 -1.10 11.03 16.96
N ASP A 297 -2.16 11.69 17.44
CA ASP A 297 -2.10 13.01 18.09
C ASP A 297 -1.70 12.94 19.58
N ASP A 298 -1.66 11.75 20.17
CA ASP A 298 -1.28 11.50 21.56
C ASP A 298 0.24 11.63 21.79
N ASP A 299 0.62 11.86 23.05
CA ASP A 299 2.02 11.68 23.47
C ASP A 299 2.42 10.22 23.20
N LEU A 300 3.61 10.04 22.63
CA LEU A 300 4.07 8.77 22.08
C LEU A 300 5.50 8.48 22.53
N VAL A 301 5.69 7.27 23.05
CA VAL A 301 6.99 6.66 23.31
C VAL A 301 7.17 5.48 22.36
N LEU A 302 8.19 5.53 21.51
CA LEU A 302 8.62 4.37 20.72
C LEU A 302 9.98 3.90 21.25
N LEU A 303 10.05 2.65 21.66
CA LEU A 303 11.24 2.10 22.29
C LEU A 303 11.58 0.71 21.76
N GLY A 304 12.84 0.30 21.88
CA GLY A 304 13.31 -0.99 21.38
C GLY A 304 14.67 -0.94 20.73
N ASP A 305 15.02 -2.05 20.07
CA ASP A 305 16.26 -2.22 19.34
C ASP A 305 16.07 -1.79 17.87
N PHE A 306 16.69 -0.67 17.53
CA PHE A 306 16.63 -0.11 16.18
C PHE A 306 17.71 -0.67 15.26
N ASN A 307 18.68 -1.44 15.79
CA ASN A 307 19.81 -1.96 15.04
C ASN A 307 20.55 -0.87 14.22
N ASP A 308 20.52 0.37 14.69
CA ASP A 308 21.16 1.53 14.07
C ASP A 308 21.87 2.37 15.14
N GLY A 309 23.19 2.45 15.02
CA GLY A 309 24.06 3.19 15.93
C GLY A 309 24.11 4.70 15.66
N GLY A 310 23.59 5.16 14.53
CA GLY A 310 23.54 6.56 14.14
C GLY A 310 22.32 7.28 14.70
N ASP A 311 21.97 8.41 14.09
CA ASP A 311 20.79 9.21 14.43
C ASP A 311 19.62 9.04 13.44
N THR A 312 19.75 8.10 12.50
CA THR A 312 18.73 7.79 11.51
C THR A 312 17.36 7.51 12.12
N PRO A 313 17.21 6.70 13.19
CA PRO A 313 15.90 6.38 13.74
C PRO A 313 15.14 7.62 14.22
N GLN A 314 15.75 8.44 15.07
CA GLN A 314 15.13 9.65 15.60
C GLN A 314 14.88 10.70 14.51
N THR A 315 15.77 10.78 13.51
CA THR A 315 15.64 11.74 12.41
C THR A 315 14.49 11.36 11.47
N VAL A 316 14.41 10.11 11.04
CA VAL A 316 13.35 9.62 10.12
C VAL A 316 11.98 9.63 10.79
N LEU A 317 11.92 9.28 12.08
CA LEU A 317 10.67 9.26 12.84
C LEU A 317 10.25 10.65 13.32
N GLY A 318 11.15 11.64 13.26
CA GLY A 318 10.95 12.95 13.86
C GLY A 318 10.67 12.87 15.36
N MET A 319 11.42 12.04 16.09
CA MET A 319 11.24 11.84 17.52
C MET A 319 12.50 12.31 18.26
N ARG A 320 12.37 12.72 19.53
CA ARG A 320 13.53 13.05 20.36
C ARG A 320 14.07 11.80 21.03
N ASP A 321 15.38 11.68 21.14
CA ASP A 321 16.02 10.58 21.87
C ASP A 321 16.13 10.92 23.35
N ALA A 322 15.43 10.18 24.21
CA ALA A 322 15.38 10.41 25.65
C ALA A 322 16.77 10.39 26.30
N TRP A 323 17.69 9.56 25.77
CA TRP A 323 19.05 9.50 26.29
C TRP A 323 19.82 10.77 25.98
N SER A 324 19.77 11.23 24.73
CA SER A 324 20.43 12.48 24.32
C SER A 324 19.80 13.71 24.99
N GLU A 325 18.50 13.68 25.27
CA GLU A 325 17.80 14.74 26.01
C GLU A 325 18.25 14.78 27.49
N ALA A 326 18.42 13.63 28.15
CA ALA A 326 18.79 13.55 29.57
C ALA A 326 20.31 13.62 29.85
N ARG A 327 21.16 13.18 28.92
CA ARG A 327 22.62 13.02 29.11
C ARG A 327 23.45 13.96 28.23
N GLY A 328 22.82 14.63 27.27
CA GLY A 328 23.48 15.46 26.26
C GLY A 328 23.73 14.69 24.96
N ALA A 329 23.77 15.41 23.84
CA ALA A 329 23.92 14.83 22.51
C ALA A 329 25.29 14.16 22.27
N ASP A 330 26.32 14.58 23.00
CA ASP A 330 27.69 14.04 22.90
C ASP A 330 27.89 12.74 23.70
N ASP A 331 26.95 12.37 24.57
CA ASP A 331 26.99 11.09 25.29
C ASP A 331 26.63 9.94 24.33
N THR A 332 27.67 9.21 23.92
CA THR A 332 27.59 8.08 22.98
C THR A 332 27.67 6.72 23.68
N THR A 333 27.33 6.66 24.98
CA THR A 333 27.36 5.42 25.77
C THR A 333 26.60 4.30 25.05
N PRO A 334 27.24 3.14 24.80
CA PRO A 334 26.67 2.07 23.99
C PRO A 334 25.67 1.23 24.78
N THR A 335 24.67 0.70 24.06
CA THR A 335 23.79 -0.36 24.58
C THR A 335 24.26 -1.75 24.13
N PHE A 336 25.15 -1.80 23.14
CA PHE A 336 25.80 -3.01 22.64
C PHE A 336 27.32 -2.81 22.61
N ASP A 337 28.05 -3.53 23.47
CA ASP A 337 29.50 -3.39 23.63
C ASP A 337 30.22 -4.76 23.59
N PRO A 338 30.66 -5.20 22.40
CA PRO A 338 31.45 -6.43 22.23
C PRO A 338 32.82 -6.42 22.93
N GLY A 339 33.35 -5.25 23.30
CA GLY A 339 34.65 -5.14 23.98
C GLY A 339 34.55 -5.46 25.48
N THR A 340 33.41 -5.13 26.08
CA THR A 340 33.15 -5.30 27.52
C THR A 340 32.27 -6.50 27.82
N ASN A 341 31.26 -6.77 26.99
CA ASN A 341 30.30 -7.86 27.15
C ASN A 341 30.70 -9.06 26.25
N PRO A 342 31.20 -10.17 26.81
CA PRO A 342 31.59 -11.34 26.02
C PRO A 342 30.43 -11.96 25.23
N LEU A 343 29.19 -11.75 25.67
CA LEU A 343 28.01 -12.24 24.95
C LEU A 343 27.77 -11.44 23.67
N ALA A 344 27.91 -10.11 23.73
CA ALA A 344 27.88 -9.23 22.56
C ALA A 344 29.00 -9.53 21.57
N ALA A 345 30.17 -10.00 22.06
CA ALA A 345 31.25 -10.44 21.18
C ALA A 345 30.88 -11.68 20.35
N ILE A 346 30.00 -12.55 20.85
CA ILE A 346 29.52 -13.73 20.12
C ILE A 346 28.56 -13.33 19.00
N SER A 347 27.67 -12.36 19.25
CA SER A 347 26.67 -11.90 18.28
C SER A 347 27.19 -10.81 17.31
N SER A 348 28.35 -10.21 17.57
CA SER A 348 28.92 -9.15 16.71
C SER A 348 29.68 -9.66 15.49
N LEU A 349 29.34 -9.16 14.29
CA LEU A 349 30.12 -9.40 13.05
C LEU A 349 31.38 -8.54 12.93
N THR A 350 31.35 -7.35 13.53
CA THR A 350 32.33 -6.29 13.26
C THR A 350 33.15 -5.90 14.49
N GLY A 351 32.76 -6.38 15.68
CA GLY A 351 33.34 -5.98 16.96
C GLY A 351 33.08 -4.52 17.34
N ARG A 352 32.19 -3.81 16.62
CA ARG A 352 31.92 -2.40 16.86
C ARG A 352 30.96 -2.20 18.03
N VAL A 353 31.29 -1.20 18.83
CA VAL A 353 30.49 -0.69 19.94
C VAL A 353 29.43 0.27 19.39
N SER A 354 28.18 0.16 19.84
CA SER A 354 27.06 0.93 19.27
C SER A 354 25.90 1.14 20.26
N ARG A 355 25.14 2.22 20.07
CA ARG A 355 23.87 2.49 20.78
C ARG A 355 22.70 2.14 19.87
N LEU A 356 22.24 0.90 20.00
CA LEU A 356 21.21 0.29 19.14
C LEU A 356 19.81 0.43 19.76
N ASP A 357 19.72 0.35 21.09
CA ASP A 357 18.49 0.43 21.86
C ASP A 357 18.18 1.87 22.21
N ARG A 358 16.94 2.31 21.97
CA ARG A 358 16.54 3.71 22.17
C ARG A 358 15.17 3.82 22.80
N VAL A 359 14.96 4.93 23.49
CA VAL A 359 13.65 5.43 23.91
C VAL A 359 13.41 6.74 23.19
N LEU A 360 12.54 6.72 22.19
CA LEU A 360 12.22 7.87 21.36
C LEU A 360 10.88 8.47 21.81
N LEU A 361 10.81 9.81 21.85
CA LEU A 361 9.70 10.57 22.39
C LEU A 361 9.11 11.49 21.32
N ARG A 362 7.77 11.54 21.25
CA ARG A 362 7.04 12.55 20.50
C ARG A 362 5.95 13.12 21.38
N SER A 363 5.97 14.44 21.56
CA SER A 363 4.90 15.15 22.25
C SER A 363 3.78 15.45 21.27
N GLY A 364 2.56 15.10 21.62
CA GLY A 364 1.32 15.53 20.97
C GLY A 364 0.91 16.90 21.50
N SER A 365 0.17 16.90 22.61
CA SER A 365 -0.30 18.10 23.31
C SER A 365 0.27 18.30 24.72
N GLY A 366 0.93 17.28 25.30
CA GLY A 366 1.26 17.21 26.72
C GLY A 366 2.72 17.51 27.09
N GLY A 367 3.55 17.94 26.14
CA GLY A 367 4.92 18.40 26.46
C GLY A 367 5.87 17.31 26.97
N LEU A 368 5.63 16.03 26.62
CA LEU A 368 6.44 14.87 27.04
C LEU A 368 7.96 15.09 26.91
N ARG A 369 8.72 14.92 28.00
CA ARG A 369 10.18 15.11 28.06
C ARG A 369 10.87 14.01 28.88
N ALA A 370 12.16 13.81 28.64
CA ALA A 370 12.98 12.90 29.43
C ALA A 370 13.67 13.65 30.57
N LEU A 371 13.49 13.18 31.81
CA LEU A 371 14.20 13.71 32.98
C LEU A 371 15.51 12.96 33.22
N ARG A 372 15.49 11.66 33.02
CA ARG A 372 16.63 10.77 33.28
C ARG A 372 16.65 9.64 32.28
N ALA A 373 17.84 9.24 31.87
CA ALA A 373 18.10 8.02 31.12
C ALA A 373 19.35 7.33 31.70
N GLU A 374 19.28 6.02 31.86
CA GLU A 374 20.41 5.20 32.34
C GLU A 374 20.41 3.80 31.73
N LEU A 375 21.60 3.20 31.64
CA LEU A 375 21.72 1.80 31.27
C LEU A 375 21.27 0.92 32.44
N TYR A 376 20.68 -0.22 32.11
CA TYR A 376 20.22 -1.21 33.07
C TYR A 376 20.78 -2.59 32.69
N GLY A 377 21.40 -3.27 33.64
CA GLY A 377 22.05 -4.57 33.39
C GLY A 377 23.39 -4.47 32.66
N ASP A 378 24.06 -3.31 32.70
CA ASP A 378 25.38 -3.01 32.11
C ASP A 378 26.57 -3.59 32.90
N ARG A 379 26.29 -4.30 34.00
CA ARG A 379 27.29 -4.95 34.84
C ARG A 379 27.10 -6.46 34.87
N PRO A 380 28.20 -7.23 34.84
CA PRO A 380 28.10 -8.67 35.02
C PRO A 380 27.70 -9.01 36.46
N THR A 381 27.08 -10.16 36.63
CA THR A 381 26.89 -10.79 37.93
C THR A 381 28.22 -11.10 38.62
N ALA A 382 28.18 -11.46 39.90
CA ALA A 382 29.38 -11.86 40.66
C ALA A 382 30.19 -13.00 40.00
N ASP A 383 29.50 -13.86 39.22
CA ASP A 383 30.11 -14.96 38.47
C ASP A 383 30.57 -14.55 37.05
N GLY A 384 30.55 -13.26 36.73
CA GLY A 384 31.02 -12.72 35.45
C GLY A 384 30.02 -12.78 34.30
N LEU A 385 28.77 -13.20 34.54
CA LEU A 385 27.74 -13.30 33.49
C LEU A 385 26.99 -11.99 33.29
N PHE A 386 26.92 -11.52 32.04
CA PHE A 386 25.96 -10.49 31.60
C PHE A 386 24.59 -11.11 31.30
N ILE A 387 23.52 -10.36 31.60
CA ILE A 387 22.13 -10.82 31.50
C ILE A 387 21.70 -10.99 30.04
N SER A 388 22.08 -10.05 29.18
CA SER A 388 21.83 -10.04 27.73
C SER A 388 23.09 -9.52 27.01
N ASP A 389 23.16 -9.69 25.69
CA ASP A 389 24.19 -9.08 24.85
C ASP A 389 23.95 -7.58 24.63
N HIS A 390 22.70 -7.13 24.86
CA HIS A 390 22.34 -5.73 24.98
C HIS A 390 22.16 -5.32 26.44
N TYR A 391 22.46 -4.05 26.73
CA TYR A 391 22.10 -3.39 27.98
C TYR A 391 20.73 -2.73 27.83
N GLY A 392 19.87 -2.87 28.85
CA GLY A 392 18.57 -2.22 28.86
C GLY A 392 18.70 -0.71 28.96
N VAL A 393 17.70 0.01 28.44
CA VAL A 393 17.61 1.47 28.57
C VAL A 393 16.39 1.81 29.42
N LEU A 394 16.65 2.41 30.58
CA LEU A 394 15.62 2.92 31.48
C LEU A 394 15.51 4.43 31.28
N ALA A 395 14.29 4.93 31.06
CA ALA A 395 14.01 6.36 30.96
C ALA A 395 12.88 6.78 31.89
N GLU A 396 13.04 7.93 32.53
CA GLU A 396 12.02 8.60 33.34
C GLU A 396 11.47 9.79 32.57
N LEU A 397 10.15 9.80 32.36
CA LEU A 397 9.45 10.73 31.48
C LEU A 397 8.47 11.60 32.27
N THR A 398 8.29 12.86 31.88
CA THR A 398 7.31 13.76 32.48
C THR A 398 6.57 14.59 31.44
N THR A 399 5.41 15.13 31.82
CA THR A 399 4.55 16.02 31.03
C THR A 399 4.36 17.40 31.68
N ASP A 400 4.94 17.67 32.86
CA ASP A 400 4.74 18.94 33.56
C ASP A 400 5.64 20.07 33.01
N THR A 401 5.06 21.26 32.88
CA THR A 401 5.72 22.51 32.46
C THR A 401 6.00 23.44 33.65
N ASP A 402 6.52 22.94 34.77
CA ASP A 402 7.01 23.81 35.84
C ASP A 402 8.49 24.12 35.63
N THR A 403 8.75 25.26 34.99
CA THR A 403 10.02 25.96 35.08
C THR A 403 10.09 26.66 36.44
N ASP A 404 10.73 26.03 37.42
CA ASP A 404 11.20 26.75 38.61
C ASP A 404 12.50 27.47 38.24
N THR A 405 12.35 28.72 37.81
CA THR A 405 13.41 29.72 37.86
C THR A 405 13.58 30.14 39.32
N ASP A 406 14.58 29.60 40.02
CA ASP A 406 15.06 30.18 41.26
C ASP A 406 16.41 30.87 41.01
N THR A 407 16.30 32.19 40.94
CA THR A 407 17.41 33.13 41.14
C THR A 407 17.93 32.98 42.56
N ASP A 408 19.23 32.74 42.75
CA ASP A 408 20.00 33.55 43.70
C ASP A 408 21.53 33.40 43.53
N THR A 409 22.13 34.58 43.61
CA THR A 409 23.51 35.04 43.76
C THR A 409 24.46 34.23 44.65
N ASP A 410 25.72 34.04 44.22
CA ASP A 410 26.94 34.70 44.74
C ASP A 410 28.23 33.86 44.57
N GLY A 411 29.34 34.51 44.18
CA GLY A 411 30.68 34.08 44.64
C GLY A 411 31.82 33.98 43.62
N ASN A 412 32.47 35.12 43.35
CA ASN A 412 33.87 35.35 42.91
C ASN A 412 34.87 34.19 42.81
N GLY A 413 35.75 34.29 41.79
CA GLY A 413 37.11 33.73 41.82
C GLY A 413 37.90 33.93 40.53
N ASP A 414 38.77 34.95 40.51
CA ASP A 414 39.70 35.38 39.46
C ASP A 414 40.64 34.28 38.91
N GLY A 415 41.13 34.45 37.67
CA GLY A 415 42.31 33.73 37.16
C GLY A 415 42.59 33.89 35.66
N ASP A 416 43.47 34.83 35.33
CA ASP A 416 44.04 35.19 34.01
C ASP A 416 44.52 34.03 33.10
N GLY A 417 44.53 34.28 31.77
CA GLY A 417 45.57 33.67 30.90
C GLY A 417 45.25 33.39 29.42
N ASP A 418 45.22 34.45 28.60
CA ASP A 418 45.85 34.58 27.26
C ASP A 418 45.57 33.59 26.10
N GLY A 419 44.99 34.14 25.00
CA GLY A 419 45.63 34.08 23.68
C GLY A 419 45.10 33.14 22.58
N GLY A 420 44.23 33.66 21.69
CA GLY A 420 44.39 33.46 20.23
C GLY A 420 43.24 32.91 19.36
N GLY A 421 42.44 33.82 18.78
CA GLY A 421 42.28 33.90 17.30
C GLY A 421 41.07 33.27 16.57
N TYR A 422 40.20 34.16 16.06
CA TYR A 422 39.32 34.11 14.86
C TYR A 422 37.81 33.75 15.00
N GLY A 423 36.96 34.78 14.80
CA GLY A 423 35.72 34.68 14.01
C GLY A 423 34.39 34.96 14.73
N ASN A 424 33.90 36.21 14.67
CA ASN A 424 32.55 36.61 15.10
C ASN A 424 31.44 36.05 14.18
N GLY A 425 30.29 35.74 14.78
CA GLY A 425 29.01 35.60 14.07
C GLY A 425 27.91 35.03 14.96
N ASP A 426 27.14 35.90 15.61
CA ASP A 426 25.90 35.57 16.31
C ASP A 426 24.93 34.77 15.44
N GLY A 427 24.38 33.69 15.99
CA GLY A 427 23.38 32.85 15.34
C GLY A 427 22.69 31.95 16.36
N HIS A 428 21.59 32.45 16.90
CA HIS A 428 20.60 31.69 17.68
C HIS A 428 20.24 30.42 16.90
N VAL A 429 20.52 29.24 17.46
CA VAL A 429 20.15 27.95 16.86
C VAL A 429 18.96 27.40 17.63
N ASP A 430 17.77 27.67 17.11
CA ASP A 430 16.53 27.01 17.52
C ASP A 430 16.61 25.49 17.26
N ALA A 431 16.10 24.70 18.21
CA ALA A 431 16.04 23.24 18.17
C ALA A 431 15.09 22.70 17.06
N PRO A 432 15.34 21.51 16.47
CA PRO A 432 14.63 21.07 15.27
C PRO A 432 13.24 20.47 15.56
N ALA A 433 12.27 20.88 14.73
CA ALA A 433 10.89 20.40 14.71
C ALA A 433 10.76 19.00 14.07
N VAL A 434 9.94 18.14 14.69
CA VAL A 434 9.39 16.90 14.11
C VAL A 434 8.86 17.19 12.71
N ALA A 435 9.22 16.42 11.69
CA ALA A 435 8.92 16.75 10.29
C ALA A 435 7.40 16.78 10.01
N ARG A 436 6.79 17.93 10.28
CA ARG A 436 5.55 18.45 9.69
C ARG A 436 5.74 18.80 8.21
N ILE A 437 6.89 18.44 7.63
CA ILE A 437 7.46 18.95 6.40
C ILE A 437 7.58 17.81 5.40
N LEU A 438 7.04 17.99 4.19
CA LEU A 438 7.33 17.13 3.05
C LEU A 438 8.57 17.67 2.33
N ASP A 439 9.72 17.04 2.57
CA ASP A 439 10.97 17.38 1.87
C ASP A 439 10.96 16.78 0.45
N ALA A 440 10.31 17.49 -0.47
CA ALA A 440 10.22 17.14 -1.88
C ALA A 440 10.68 18.30 -2.76
N ARG A 441 11.51 18.00 -3.76
CA ARG A 441 11.89 18.99 -4.77
C ARG A 441 10.66 19.40 -5.60
N PRO A 442 10.32 20.70 -5.66
CA PRO A 442 9.14 21.15 -6.38
C PRO A 442 9.29 20.98 -7.89
N THR A 443 8.16 20.83 -8.59
CA THR A 443 8.09 20.77 -10.04
C THR A 443 7.09 21.79 -10.60
N PRO A 444 7.43 22.53 -11.68
CA PRO A 444 6.50 23.46 -12.33
C PRO A 444 5.36 22.74 -13.10
N ARG A 445 5.29 21.41 -12.96
CA ARG A 445 4.23 20.56 -13.52
C ARG A 445 3.06 20.40 -12.54
N THR A 446 3.20 20.82 -11.29
CA THR A 446 2.15 20.68 -10.26
C THR A 446 1.93 22.00 -9.52
N ALA A 447 0.74 22.13 -8.93
CA ALA A 447 0.36 23.27 -8.11
C ALA A 447 -0.65 22.86 -7.02
N LEU A 448 -0.63 23.56 -5.90
CA LEU A 448 -1.71 23.59 -4.93
C LEU A 448 -2.45 24.92 -5.09
N ALA A 449 -3.76 24.87 -5.33
CA ALA A 449 -4.56 26.05 -5.64
C ALA A 449 -5.95 25.97 -5.02
N TRP A 450 -6.58 27.13 -4.86
CA TRP A 450 -8.03 27.22 -4.71
C TRP A 450 -8.66 27.52 -6.06
N LEU A 451 -9.78 26.88 -6.39
CA LEU A 451 -10.56 27.15 -7.60
C LEU A 451 -11.91 27.72 -7.18
N PRO A 452 -12.39 28.81 -7.82
CA PRO A 452 -13.74 29.29 -7.59
C PRO A 452 -14.77 28.24 -8.04
N PRO A 453 -15.94 28.18 -7.41
CA PRO A 453 -17.07 27.36 -7.87
C PRO A 453 -17.37 27.55 -9.36
N GLU A 454 -17.71 26.48 -10.07
CA GLU A 454 -17.88 26.49 -11.54
C GLU A 454 -19.00 27.43 -12.02
N ASP A 455 -20.00 27.70 -11.19
CA ASP A 455 -21.07 28.67 -11.46
C ASP A 455 -20.58 30.12 -11.57
N LEU A 456 -19.41 30.43 -10.98
CA LEU A 456 -18.75 31.73 -11.10
C LEU A 456 -17.83 31.82 -12.32
N TRP A 457 -17.59 30.72 -13.03
CA TRP A 457 -16.64 30.71 -14.15
C TRP A 457 -17.09 31.50 -15.38
N PRO A 458 -18.37 31.53 -15.80
CA PRO A 458 -18.75 32.21 -17.05
C PRO A 458 -18.25 33.65 -17.15
N PRO A 459 -18.52 34.58 -16.21
CA PRO A 459 -18.03 35.96 -16.32
C PRO A 459 -16.49 36.07 -16.24
N LEU A 460 -15.83 35.21 -15.47
CA LEU A 460 -14.36 35.18 -15.37
C LEU A 460 -13.73 34.69 -16.67
N GLN A 461 -14.28 33.62 -17.25
CA GLN A 461 -13.77 32.97 -18.44
C GLN A 461 -14.09 33.77 -19.71
N ASP A 462 -15.17 34.55 -19.73
CA ASP A 462 -15.46 35.48 -20.83
C ASP A 462 -14.36 36.54 -20.94
N ILE A 463 -13.92 37.12 -19.83
CA ILE A 463 -12.78 38.05 -19.82
C ILE A 463 -11.47 37.33 -20.20
N ARG A 464 -11.19 36.18 -19.56
CA ARG A 464 -9.97 35.41 -19.83
C ARG A 464 -9.88 34.93 -21.28
N ARG A 465 -11.00 34.69 -21.96
CA ARG A 465 -11.00 34.24 -23.36
C ARG A 465 -10.41 35.29 -24.29
N ASP A 466 -10.67 36.55 -24.00
CA ASP A 466 -10.22 37.68 -24.80
C ASP A 466 -8.79 38.12 -24.43
N HIS A 467 -8.39 37.91 -23.17
CA HIS A 467 -7.19 38.55 -22.62
C HIS A 467 -6.16 37.62 -21.96
N ASP A 468 -6.49 36.38 -21.60
CA ASP A 468 -5.57 35.43 -20.95
C ASP A 468 -4.99 34.42 -21.95
N PRO A 469 -3.72 34.59 -22.38
CA PRO A 469 -3.07 33.63 -23.29
C PRO A 469 -2.91 32.23 -22.67
N GLN A 470 -3.09 32.08 -21.35
CA GLN A 470 -2.98 30.80 -20.64
C GLN A 470 -4.33 30.15 -20.34
N ILE A 471 -5.46 30.68 -20.84
CA ILE A 471 -6.81 30.13 -20.58
C ILE A 471 -6.94 28.64 -20.91
N HIS A 472 -6.29 28.17 -21.98
CA HIS A 472 -6.33 26.77 -22.40
C HIS A 472 -5.47 25.85 -21.52
N ARG A 473 -4.57 26.41 -20.70
CA ARG A 473 -3.65 25.67 -19.84
C ARG A 473 -4.10 25.64 -18.39
N TRP A 474 -4.87 26.63 -17.93
CA TRP A 474 -5.27 26.77 -16.54
C TRP A 474 -6.77 27.06 -16.37
N PRO A 475 -7.48 26.34 -15.48
CA PRO A 475 -8.80 26.80 -15.01
C PRO A 475 -8.66 28.13 -14.24
N PRO A 476 -9.76 28.85 -13.97
CA PRO A 476 -9.72 29.99 -13.04
C PRO A 476 -9.23 29.48 -11.69
N HIS A 477 -8.26 30.16 -11.08
CA HIS A 477 -7.61 29.68 -9.86
C HIS A 477 -6.92 30.81 -9.10
N VAL A 478 -6.68 30.57 -7.81
CA VAL A 478 -5.74 31.30 -6.96
C VAL A 478 -4.63 30.31 -6.57
N ASN A 479 -3.41 30.56 -7.02
CA ASN A 479 -2.27 29.72 -6.65
C ASN A 479 -1.92 29.93 -5.17
N LEU A 480 -1.87 28.84 -4.42
CA LEU A 480 -1.35 28.84 -3.04
C LEU A 480 0.12 28.47 -3.05
N LEU A 481 0.48 27.36 -3.72
CA LEU A 481 1.86 26.95 -3.96
C LEU A 481 2.01 26.52 -5.43
N PHE A 482 2.76 27.29 -6.23
CA PHE A 482 3.07 26.96 -7.62
C PHE A 482 4.51 26.49 -7.77
N GLY A 483 4.72 25.37 -8.45
CA GLY A 483 5.93 24.59 -8.24
C GLY A 483 5.74 23.76 -6.98
N PHE A 484 4.79 22.82 -7.02
CA PHE A 484 4.42 22.00 -5.88
C PHE A 484 5.16 20.66 -5.91
N VAL A 485 4.84 19.74 -4.99
CA VAL A 485 5.46 18.43 -4.96
C VAL A 485 5.14 17.61 -6.22
N PRO A 486 6.01 16.68 -6.64
CA PRO A 486 5.74 15.81 -7.78
C PRO A 486 4.48 14.97 -7.59
N GLU A 487 3.82 14.61 -8.70
CA GLU A 487 2.51 13.93 -8.65
C GLU A 487 2.53 12.57 -7.93
N HIS A 488 3.65 11.83 -7.98
CA HIS A 488 3.80 10.57 -7.23
C HIS A 488 3.77 10.73 -5.71
N MET A 489 3.92 11.96 -5.21
CA MET A 489 3.82 12.30 -3.79
C MET A 489 2.46 12.92 -3.43
N PHE A 490 1.50 12.99 -4.36
CA PHE A 490 0.20 13.60 -4.08
C PHE A 490 -0.57 12.90 -2.97
N GLU A 491 -0.42 11.57 -2.80
CA GLU A 491 -1.09 10.85 -1.70
C GLU A 491 -0.56 11.30 -0.34
N GLN A 492 0.77 11.44 -0.22
CA GLN A 492 1.41 11.96 0.98
C GLN A 492 1.05 13.43 1.22
N ALA A 493 1.09 14.26 0.17
CA ALA A 493 0.72 15.66 0.25
C ALA A 493 -0.75 15.86 0.64
N ALA A 494 -1.67 15.08 0.06
CA ALA A 494 -3.09 15.14 0.40
C ALA A 494 -3.34 14.72 1.85
N ALA A 495 -2.65 13.69 2.35
CA ALA A 495 -2.72 13.28 3.76
C ALA A 495 -2.21 14.39 4.70
N MET A 496 -1.10 15.05 4.37
CA MET A 496 -0.57 16.17 5.16
C MET A 496 -1.49 17.39 5.12
N LEU A 497 -2.10 17.68 3.98
CA LEU A 497 -3.11 18.73 3.84
C LEU A 497 -4.38 18.40 4.65
N ALA A 498 -4.80 17.14 4.67
CA ALA A 498 -5.97 16.69 5.42
C ALA A 498 -5.77 16.77 6.93
N ALA A 499 -4.54 16.58 7.41
CA ALA A 499 -4.16 16.74 8.80
C ALA A 499 -3.92 18.22 9.22
N ALA A 500 -3.88 19.16 8.26
CA ALA A 500 -3.63 20.56 8.57
C ALA A 500 -4.86 21.19 9.27
N PRO A 501 -4.67 21.96 10.36
CA PRO A 501 -5.75 22.47 11.21
C PRO A 501 -6.55 23.64 10.59
N THR A 502 -6.43 23.91 9.29
CA THR A 502 -7.02 25.10 8.68
C THR A 502 -8.52 24.94 8.49
N ALA A 503 -9.30 25.75 9.21
CA ALA A 503 -10.74 25.81 9.07
C ALA A 503 -11.17 26.52 7.76
N PRO A 504 -12.32 26.14 7.18
CA PRO A 504 -12.87 26.86 6.02
C PRO A 504 -13.30 28.27 6.41
N PHE A 505 -13.14 29.24 5.50
CA PHE A 505 -13.45 30.65 5.75
C PHE A 505 -14.20 31.30 4.58
N GLY A 506 -14.88 32.42 4.85
CA GLY A 506 -15.53 33.24 3.83
C GLY A 506 -14.55 34.25 3.22
N ALA A 507 -14.71 34.53 1.93
CA ALA A 507 -13.96 35.57 1.23
C ALA A 507 -14.87 36.27 0.21
N ARG A 508 -14.41 37.37 -0.37
CA ARG A 508 -15.12 38.08 -1.43
C ARG A 508 -14.16 38.42 -2.56
N LEU A 509 -14.51 37.99 -3.76
CA LEU A 509 -13.80 38.35 -4.98
C LEU A 509 -14.30 39.72 -5.42
N GLU A 510 -13.49 40.77 -5.24
CA GLU A 510 -13.84 42.15 -5.56
C GLU A 510 -12.56 42.97 -5.70
N GLY A 511 -12.58 44.03 -6.52
CA GLY A 511 -11.39 44.85 -6.74
C GLY A 511 -10.50 44.25 -7.82
N VAL A 512 -10.20 45.05 -8.83
CA VAL A 512 -9.35 44.63 -9.96
C VAL A 512 -8.07 45.44 -9.89
N ASP A 513 -6.96 44.73 -9.77
CA ASP A 513 -5.63 45.30 -9.69
C ASP A 513 -4.72 44.69 -10.76
N TRP A 514 -3.49 45.20 -10.85
CA TRP A 514 -2.52 44.71 -11.82
C TRP A 514 -1.09 44.83 -11.31
N PHE A 515 -0.20 43.99 -11.85
CA PHE A 515 1.24 44.11 -11.66
C PHE A 515 1.97 44.01 -12.99
N GLY A 516 3.00 44.83 -13.16
CA GLY A 516 3.79 44.91 -14.38
C GLY A 516 4.83 43.79 -14.49
N HIS A 517 5.00 43.31 -15.72
CA HIS A 517 6.16 42.56 -16.19
C HIS A 517 7.03 43.47 -17.07
N ARG A 518 7.99 42.89 -17.80
CA ARG A 518 8.91 43.66 -18.65
C ARG A 518 8.18 44.37 -19.79
N ASP A 519 7.27 43.66 -20.45
CA ASP A 519 6.66 44.08 -21.73
C ASP A 519 5.12 44.12 -21.67
N ASP A 520 4.50 43.55 -20.64
CA ASP A 520 3.06 43.48 -20.41
C ASP A 520 2.75 43.59 -18.90
N ALA A 521 1.48 43.58 -18.52
CA ALA A 521 1.02 43.51 -17.14
C ALA A 521 -0.06 42.43 -17.00
N THR A 522 -0.07 41.75 -15.85
CA THR A 522 -1.16 40.84 -15.47
C THR A 522 -2.22 41.63 -14.73
N VAL A 523 -3.45 41.61 -15.23
CA VAL A 523 -4.65 42.12 -14.55
C VAL A 523 -5.31 40.96 -13.80
N TRP A 524 -5.68 41.18 -12.55
CA TRP A 524 -6.18 40.15 -11.63
C TRP A 524 -7.31 40.67 -10.74
N LEU A 525 -8.18 39.77 -10.32
CA LEU A 525 -9.26 40.00 -9.36
C LEU A 525 -8.78 39.65 -7.96
N ASP A 526 -9.03 40.53 -6.98
CA ASP A 526 -8.58 40.35 -5.60
C ASP A 526 -9.52 39.42 -4.80
N PRO A 527 -9.05 38.23 -4.38
CA PRO A 527 -9.81 37.29 -3.57
C PRO A 527 -9.79 37.61 -2.07
N ALA A 528 -8.98 38.57 -1.64
CA ALA A 528 -8.78 38.96 -0.25
C ALA A 528 -9.39 40.33 0.09
N ALA A 529 -10.23 40.89 -0.79
CA ALA A 529 -10.81 42.23 -0.68
C ALA A 529 -11.51 42.52 0.67
N ASP A 530 -12.07 41.48 1.31
CA ASP A 530 -12.67 41.61 2.64
C ASP A 530 -11.65 41.47 3.79
N ALA A 531 -10.70 40.56 3.68
CA ALA A 531 -9.67 40.31 4.69
C ALA A 531 -8.49 39.52 4.12
N GLU A 532 -7.28 40.04 4.30
CA GLU A 532 -6.02 39.38 3.87
C GLU A 532 -5.55 38.28 4.83
N GLU A 533 -5.83 38.43 6.13
CA GLU A 533 -5.26 37.56 7.18
C GLU A 533 -5.61 36.07 7.03
N PRO A 534 -6.86 35.66 6.69
CA PRO A 534 -7.17 34.24 6.49
C PRO A 534 -6.37 33.59 5.35
N TRP A 535 -6.15 34.32 4.26
CA TRP A 535 -5.32 33.87 3.14
C TRP A 535 -3.84 33.79 3.53
N ALA A 536 -3.33 34.78 4.26
CA ALA A 536 -1.97 34.79 4.77
C ALA A 536 -1.73 33.66 5.78
N GLN A 537 -2.69 33.39 6.67
CA GLN A 537 -2.65 32.28 7.62
C GLN A 537 -2.62 30.93 6.89
N LEU A 538 -3.53 30.70 5.93
CA LEU A 538 -3.54 29.50 5.11
C LEU A 538 -2.18 29.29 4.42
N HIS A 539 -1.65 30.33 3.77
CA HIS A 539 -0.36 30.22 3.09
C HIS A 539 0.81 29.93 4.05
N ARG A 540 0.86 30.56 5.24
CA ARG A 540 1.88 30.25 6.26
C ARG A 540 1.83 28.78 6.66
N THR A 541 0.65 28.26 7.00
CA THR A 541 0.46 26.84 7.34
C THR A 541 0.91 25.92 6.20
N LEU A 542 0.62 26.28 4.96
CA LEU A 542 1.04 25.49 3.80
C LEU A 542 2.57 25.52 3.58
N VAL A 543 3.23 26.67 3.77
CA VAL A 543 4.69 26.77 3.63
C VAL A 543 5.41 26.02 4.76
N ASP A 544 4.85 26.01 5.97
CA ASP A 544 5.39 25.22 7.09
C ASP A 544 5.36 23.73 6.78
N VAL A 545 4.37 23.27 6.01
CA VAL A 545 4.23 21.87 5.59
C VAL A 545 5.04 21.55 4.32
N PHE A 546 5.21 22.53 3.43
CA PHE A 546 5.88 22.35 2.13
C PHE A 546 6.95 23.43 1.90
N PRO A 547 8.05 23.45 2.69
CA PRO A 547 9.00 24.57 2.74
C PRO A 547 9.75 24.79 1.42
N HIS A 548 9.94 23.74 0.62
CA HIS A 548 10.57 23.85 -0.70
C HIS A 548 9.64 24.39 -1.79
N CYS A 549 8.32 24.46 -1.55
CA CYS A 549 7.33 24.91 -2.52
C CYS A 549 7.05 26.43 -2.45
N ARG A 550 7.85 27.18 -1.69
CA ARG A 550 7.72 28.64 -1.60
C ARG A 550 8.12 29.33 -2.91
N GLY A 551 7.36 30.36 -3.28
CA GLY A 551 7.67 31.21 -4.43
C GLY A 551 9.02 31.92 -4.29
N ARG A 552 9.60 32.37 -5.41
CA ARG A 552 10.93 33.05 -5.43
C ARG A 552 10.91 34.45 -4.81
N ARG A 553 9.73 35.08 -4.66
CA ARG A 553 9.58 36.43 -4.12
C ARG A 553 9.11 36.36 -2.66
N PRO A 554 9.60 37.25 -1.78
CA PRO A 554 9.08 37.36 -0.42
C PRO A 554 7.65 37.90 -0.45
N GLY A 555 6.76 37.28 0.34
CA GLY A 555 5.35 37.66 0.45
C GLY A 555 4.40 36.77 -0.36
N PHE A 556 3.13 36.80 0.03
CA PHE A 556 2.03 36.09 -0.62
C PHE A 556 0.90 37.09 -0.86
N THR A 557 0.56 37.29 -2.14
CA THR A 557 -0.60 38.09 -2.55
C THR A 557 -1.53 37.14 -3.31
N PRO A 558 -2.65 36.70 -2.70
CA PRO A 558 -3.59 35.85 -3.39
C PRO A 558 -4.20 36.66 -4.56
N HIS A 559 -4.26 36.08 -5.75
CA HIS A 559 -4.77 36.76 -6.93
C HIS A 559 -5.37 35.77 -7.92
N LEU A 560 -6.48 36.16 -8.57
CA LEU A 560 -7.09 35.41 -9.66
C LEU A 560 -6.82 36.13 -10.98
N SER A 561 -5.96 35.57 -11.84
CA SER A 561 -5.57 36.21 -13.10
C SER A 561 -6.73 36.29 -14.11
N LEU A 562 -7.00 37.49 -14.62
CA LEU A 562 -8.04 37.76 -15.63
C LEU A 562 -7.47 37.92 -17.05
N GLY A 563 -6.24 38.40 -17.19
CA GLY A 563 -5.63 38.58 -18.50
C GLY A 563 -4.26 39.25 -18.47
N ARG A 564 -3.61 39.31 -19.63
CA ARG A 564 -2.38 40.08 -19.84
C ARG A 564 -2.57 41.13 -20.92
N THR A 565 -2.05 42.34 -20.69
CA THR A 565 -2.24 43.50 -21.57
C THR A 565 -1.07 44.46 -21.47
N THR A 566 -0.88 45.30 -22.50
CA THR A 566 0.04 46.45 -22.47
C THR A 566 -0.60 47.71 -21.91
N ASP A 567 -1.94 47.76 -21.80
CA ASP A 567 -2.71 48.84 -21.16
C ASP A 567 -3.52 48.27 -19.97
N PRO A 568 -2.89 48.10 -18.80
CA PRO A 568 -3.56 47.51 -17.64
C PRO A 568 -4.65 48.40 -17.05
N HIS A 569 -4.56 49.73 -17.20
CA HIS A 569 -5.56 50.65 -16.66
C HIS A 569 -6.90 50.50 -17.38
N ALA A 570 -6.88 50.44 -18.71
CA ALA A 570 -8.10 50.25 -19.49
C ALA A 570 -8.75 48.88 -19.22
N LEU A 571 -7.95 47.81 -19.20
CA LEU A 571 -8.48 46.46 -18.94
C LEU A 571 -8.99 46.31 -17.50
N ALA A 572 -8.29 46.86 -16.50
CA ALA A 572 -8.77 46.82 -15.12
C ALA A 572 -10.12 47.53 -14.96
N ALA A 573 -10.31 48.69 -15.61
CA ALA A 573 -11.57 49.42 -15.60
C ALA A 573 -12.70 48.64 -16.31
N ASP A 574 -12.44 48.00 -17.46
CA ASP A 574 -13.41 47.14 -18.15
C ASP A 574 -13.82 45.94 -17.28
N CYS A 575 -12.84 45.25 -16.70
CA CYS A 575 -13.07 44.13 -15.78
C CYS A 575 -13.90 44.56 -14.58
N ALA A 576 -13.57 45.68 -13.93
CA ALA A 576 -14.31 46.20 -12.78
C ALA A 576 -15.76 46.59 -13.11
N ALA A 577 -16.02 47.03 -14.35
CA ALA A 577 -17.38 47.34 -14.81
C ALA A 577 -18.21 46.06 -15.12
N ARG A 578 -17.54 44.96 -15.48
CA ARG A 578 -18.17 43.68 -15.87
C ARG A 578 -18.36 42.72 -14.70
N LEU A 579 -17.53 42.80 -13.67
CA LEU A 579 -17.52 41.88 -12.53
C LEU A 579 -18.20 42.52 -11.31
N ALA A 580 -19.35 41.96 -10.92
CA ALA A 580 -19.96 42.26 -9.63
C ALA A 580 -19.21 41.55 -8.49
N PRO A 581 -19.21 42.08 -7.26
CA PRO A 581 -18.60 41.42 -6.10
C PRO A 581 -19.18 40.01 -5.89
N MET A 582 -18.31 39.02 -5.69
CA MET A 582 -18.71 37.61 -5.57
C MET A 582 -18.35 37.07 -4.18
N PRO A 583 -19.32 36.86 -3.27
CA PRO A 583 -19.05 36.19 -2.00
C PRO A 583 -18.76 34.71 -2.26
N VAL A 584 -17.68 34.20 -1.67
CA VAL A 584 -17.22 32.82 -1.85
C VAL A 584 -16.86 32.19 -0.51
N ARG A 585 -16.90 30.86 -0.45
CA ARG A 585 -16.39 30.08 0.67
C ARG A 585 -15.14 29.32 0.25
N ILE A 586 -14.04 29.54 0.96
CA ILE A 586 -12.80 28.79 0.78
C ILE A 586 -12.91 27.54 1.64
N GLY A 587 -13.39 26.45 1.03
CA GLY A 587 -13.65 25.19 1.71
C GLY A 587 -12.87 23.99 1.18
N GLU A 588 -12.30 24.08 -0.02
CA GLU A 588 -11.59 22.96 -0.65
C GLU A 588 -10.32 23.47 -1.35
N LEU A 589 -9.23 22.71 -1.22
CA LEU A 589 -7.97 22.95 -1.93
C LEU A 589 -7.80 21.90 -3.03
N ALA A 590 -7.30 22.29 -4.19
CA ALA A 590 -7.08 21.40 -5.34
C ALA A 590 -5.59 21.12 -5.56
N LEU A 591 -5.25 19.83 -5.67
CA LEU A 591 -3.97 19.37 -6.20
C LEU A 591 -4.08 19.32 -7.73
N LEU A 592 -3.33 20.18 -8.41
CA LEU A 592 -3.30 20.31 -9.86
C LEU A 592 -2.03 19.70 -10.43
N SER A 593 -2.15 18.98 -11.54
CA SER A 593 -0.98 18.57 -12.33
C SER A 593 -1.22 18.69 -13.84
N ARG A 594 -0.13 18.91 -14.57
CA ARG A 594 -0.08 18.82 -16.04
C ARG A 594 0.92 17.74 -16.45
N ARG A 595 0.53 16.92 -17.44
CA ARG A 595 1.28 15.77 -17.93
C ARG A 595 1.60 15.99 -19.41
N GLY A 596 2.87 15.89 -19.81
CA GLY A 596 3.28 16.24 -21.18
C GLY A 596 2.82 17.66 -21.56
N GLU A 597 2.14 17.80 -22.69
CA GLU A 597 1.58 19.10 -23.13
C GLU A 597 0.11 19.32 -22.71
N GLU A 598 -0.41 18.50 -21.80
CA GLU A 598 -1.78 18.64 -21.29
C GLU A 598 -1.95 19.92 -20.43
N PRO A 599 -3.17 20.45 -20.30
CA PRO A 599 -3.48 21.51 -19.35
C PRO A 599 -3.35 21.05 -17.90
N MET A 600 -3.26 21.99 -16.96
CA MET A 600 -3.41 21.72 -15.53
C MET A 600 -4.81 21.17 -15.26
N ARG A 601 -4.87 20.00 -14.63
CA ARG A 601 -6.11 19.33 -14.24
C ARG A 601 -6.10 19.04 -12.75
N VAL A 602 -7.28 19.10 -12.14
CA VAL A 602 -7.50 18.64 -10.77
C VAL A 602 -7.26 17.13 -10.70
N ARG A 603 -6.38 16.71 -9.79
CA ARG A 603 -6.09 15.29 -9.49
C ARG A 603 -6.69 14.86 -8.17
N ALA A 604 -6.78 15.78 -7.22
CA ALA A 604 -7.53 15.59 -5.99
C ALA A 604 -7.98 16.93 -5.42
N THR A 605 -9.01 16.89 -4.59
CA THR A 605 -9.37 17.98 -3.69
C THR A 605 -9.27 17.53 -2.24
N VAL A 606 -8.94 18.47 -1.35
CA VAL A 606 -8.87 18.29 0.10
C VAL A 606 -9.78 19.31 0.75
N THR A 607 -10.77 18.83 1.51
CA THR A 607 -11.74 19.70 2.19
C THR A 607 -11.13 20.25 3.48
N LEU A 608 -11.12 21.57 3.61
CA LEU A 608 -10.64 22.27 4.80
C LEU A 608 -11.55 21.96 6.00
N GLY A 609 -10.94 21.75 7.16
CA GLY A 609 -11.61 21.42 8.42
C GLY A 609 -11.98 19.94 8.59
N THR A 610 -12.44 19.23 7.54
CA THR A 610 -12.75 17.78 7.63
C THR A 610 -11.60 16.89 7.18
N GLY A 611 -10.70 17.41 6.35
CA GLY A 611 -9.63 16.63 5.72
C GLY A 611 -10.13 15.63 4.69
N GLU A 612 -11.39 15.70 4.25
CA GLU A 612 -11.93 14.77 3.24
C GLU A 612 -11.17 14.93 1.92
N ILE A 613 -10.56 13.83 1.45
CA ILE A 613 -9.82 13.77 0.19
C ILE A 613 -10.70 13.16 -0.89
N ARG A 614 -10.88 13.85 -2.01
CA ARG A 614 -11.56 13.32 -3.20
C ARG A 614 -10.59 13.24 -4.37
N TRP A 615 -10.33 12.02 -4.85
CA TRP A 615 -9.49 11.80 -6.02
C TRP A 615 -10.28 11.95 -7.32
N ALA A 616 -9.74 12.69 -8.28
CA ALA A 616 -10.30 12.79 -9.61
C ALA A 616 -10.16 11.46 -10.36
N ARG A 617 -11.18 11.11 -11.15
CA ARG A 617 -11.15 9.96 -12.05
C ARG A 617 -10.19 10.26 -13.21
N GLU A 618 -9.44 9.25 -13.64
CA GLU A 618 -8.73 9.32 -14.92
C GLU A 618 -9.76 9.12 -16.03
N ASP A 619 -10.02 10.17 -16.82
CA ASP A 619 -10.97 10.09 -17.94
C ASP A 619 -10.51 9.00 -18.92
N ALA A 620 -11.22 7.87 -18.95
CA ALA A 620 -11.07 6.89 -20.01
C ALA A 620 -11.63 7.50 -21.30
N ARG A 621 -10.77 8.09 -22.14
CA ARG A 621 -11.11 8.29 -23.56
C ARG A 621 -11.00 6.96 -24.31
N HIS A 622 -11.69 5.94 -23.83
CA HIS A 622 -12.07 4.82 -24.68
C HIS A 622 -13.41 5.21 -25.29
N GLU A 623 -13.46 5.31 -26.63
CA GLU A 623 -14.70 5.35 -27.39
C GLU A 623 -15.66 4.36 -26.77
N ALA A 624 -16.77 4.89 -26.24
CA ALA A 624 -17.88 4.19 -25.63
C ALA A 624 -17.88 2.66 -25.83
N ILE A 625 -17.17 1.92 -24.97
CA ILE A 625 -17.69 0.64 -24.47
C ILE A 625 -18.73 1.02 -23.41
N THR A 626 -19.71 1.83 -23.81
CA THR A 626 -21.03 1.70 -23.24
C THR A 626 -21.40 0.25 -23.49
N GLY A 627 -21.78 -0.51 -22.47
CA GLY A 627 -22.39 -1.84 -22.59
C GLY A 627 -23.70 -1.85 -23.39
N THR A 628 -23.91 -0.85 -24.26
CA THR A 628 -24.99 -0.64 -25.20
C THR A 628 -24.48 -0.55 -26.65
N GLY A 629 -23.19 -0.81 -26.92
CA GLY A 629 -22.70 -1.06 -28.27
C GLY A 629 -23.54 -2.15 -28.91
N SER A 630 -24.35 -1.76 -29.90
CA SER A 630 -25.52 -2.53 -30.36
C SER A 630 -25.18 -4.00 -30.59
N ALA A 631 -26.08 -4.90 -30.20
CA ALA A 631 -25.99 -6.33 -30.49
C ALA A 631 -25.63 -6.63 -31.97
N GLY A 632 -25.88 -5.69 -32.89
CA GLY A 632 -25.52 -5.77 -34.31
C GLY A 632 -24.02 -5.73 -34.63
N ALA A 633 -23.17 -5.05 -33.86
CA ALA A 633 -21.73 -4.94 -34.16
C ALA A 633 -20.99 -6.27 -33.91
N GLY A 634 -21.26 -6.94 -32.79
CA GLY A 634 -20.71 -8.25 -32.48
C GLY A 634 -21.14 -9.33 -33.49
N THR A 635 -22.40 -9.29 -33.95
CA THR A 635 -22.88 -10.21 -34.99
C THR A 635 -22.23 -9.99 -36.35
N ALA A 636 -21.91 -8.74 -36.71
CA ALA A 636 -21.24 -8.42 -37.96
C ALA A 636 -19.79 -8.90 -37.96
N GLU A 637 -19.06 -8.70 -36.86
CA GLU A 637 -17.69 -9.19 -36.70
C GLU A 637 -17.61 -10.72 -36.65
N ALA A 638 -18.58 -11.40 -36.02
CA ALA A 638 -18.68 -12.86 -36.03
C ALA A 638 -18.87 -13.37 -37.46
N ALA A 639 -19.80 -12.79 -38.22
CA ALA A 639 -20.00 -13.12 -39.62
C ALA A 639 -18.77 -12.81 -40.50
N ALA A 640 -18.01 -11.75 -40.19
CA ALA A 640 -16.74 -11.46 -40.85
C ALA A 640 -15.68 -12.52 -40.54
N THR A 641 -15.57 -12.96 -39.28
CA THR A 641 -14.68 -14.04 -38.85
C THR A 641 -14.94 -15.32 -39.64
N ASP A 642 -16.22 -15.72 -39.77
CA ASP A 642 -16.61 -16.91 -40.53
C ASP A 642 -16.31 -16.79 -42.03
N ARG A 643 -16.40 -15.59 -42.60
CA ARG A 643 -15.99 -15.35 -43.99
C ARG A 643 -14.47 -15.45 -44.13
N ILE A 644 -13.71 -14.82 -43.24
CA ILE A 644 -12.24 -14.85 -43.24
C ILE A 644 -11.73 -16.29 -43.14
N LEU A 645 -12.25 -17.07 -42.18
CA LEU A 645 -11.88 -18.46 -42.00
C LEU A 645 -12.16 -19.28 -43.27
N ARG A 646 -13.33 -19.12 -43.88
CA ARG A 646 -13.68 -19.80 -45.14
C ARG A 646 -12.77 -19.40 -46.31
N HIS A 647 -12.46 -18.11 -46.46
CA HIS A 647 -11.56 -17.65 -47.53
C HIS A 647 -10.15 -18.22 -47.36
N ILE A 648 -9.61 -18.20 -46.14
CA ILE A 648 -8.26 -18.73 -45.87
C ILE A 648 -8.21 -20.25 -46.03
N ALA A 649 -9.23 -20.97 -45.55
CA ALA A 649 -9.34 -22.42 -45.78
C ALA A 649 -9.46 -22.77 -47.27
N ALA A 650 -10.26 -22.03 -48.04
CA ALA A 650 -10.38 -22.23 -49.49
C ALA A 650 -9.07 -21.93 -50.24
N ALA A 651 -8.29 -20.94 -49.78
CA ALA A 651 -6.98 -20.64 -50.33
C ALA A 651 -5.92 -21.72 -49.97
N LEU A 652 -6.15 -22.53 -48.94
CA LEU A 652 -5.25 -23.56 -48.44
C LEU A 652 -5.93 -24.96 -48.44
N PRO A 653 -6.41 -25.45 -49.60
CA PRO A 653 -7.26 -26.64 -49.68
C PRO A 653 -6.57 -27.96 -49.29
N ASP A 654 -5.23 -27.98 -49.33
CA ASP A 654 -4.43 -29.16 -49.03
C ASP A 654 -4.15 -29.31 -47.51
N GLY A 655 -4.60 -28.36 -46.69
CA GLY A 655 -4.37 -28.33 -45.25
C GLY A 655 -5.62 -28.08 -44.42
N VAL A 656 -5.44 -27.91 -43.12
CA VAL A 656 -6.52 -27.64 -42.16
C VAL A 656 -6.27 -26.31 -41.46
N VAL A 657 -7.27 -25.43 -41.45
CA VAL A 657 -7.20 -24.11 -40.83
C VAL A 657 -8.12 -24.09 -39.60
N HIS A 658 -7.54 -23.82 -38.44
CA HIS A 658 -8.26 -23.75 -37.17
C HIS A 658 -8.39 -22.30 -36.71
N LEU A 659 -9.63 -21.88 -36.38
CA LEU A 659 -9.85 -20.69 -35.57
C LEU A 659 -9.41 -20.96 -34.14
N VAL A 660 -8.62 -20.06 -33.55
CA VAL A 660 -8.13 -20.17 -32.17
C VAL A 660 -8.36 -18.86 -31.40
N GLY A 661 -7.82 -18.78 -30.18
CA GLY A 661 -7.81 -17.56 -29.40
C GLY A 661 -9.20 -17.10 -28.94
N SER A 662 -9.34 -15.79 -28.79
CA SER A 662 -10.52 -15.19 -28.15
C SER A 662 -11.83 -15.40 -28.93
N ARG A 663 -11.75 -15.45 -30.26
CA ARG A 663 -12.91 -15.68 -31.13
C ARG A 663 -13.37 -17.12 -31.08
N ARG A 664 -12.46 -18.11 -30.99
CA ARG A 664 -12.84 -19.52 -30.74
C ARG A 664 -13.55 -19.69 -29.40
N LEU A 665 -13.08 -18.99 -28.36
CA LEU A 665 -13.67 -19.02 -27.01
C LEU A 665 -14.94 -18.17 -26.86
N GLY A 666 -15.37 -17.44 -27.90
CA GLY A 666 -16.53 -16.55 -27.85
C GLY A 666 -16.35 -15.27 -27.02
N CYS A 667 -15.16 -15.01 -26.46
CA CYS A 667 -14.88 -13.90 -25.54
C CYS A 667 -13.99 -12.80 -26.17
N ALA A 668 -14.12 -12.59 -27.48
CA ALA A 668 -13.42 -11.54 -28.21
C ALA A 668 -13.99 -10.16 -27.86
N LEU A 669 -13.10 -9.19 -27.62
CA LEU A 669 -13.50 -7.78 -27.50
C LEU A 669 -13.75 -7.19 -28.90
N PRO A 670 -14.55 -6.12 -29.04
CA PRO A 670 -14.72 -5.43 -30.31
C PRO A 670 -13.38 -5.06 -30.94
N GLY A 671 -13.23 -5.33 -32.24
CA GLY A 671 -12.00 -5.11 -33.00
C GLY A 671 -10.85 -6.05 -32.65
N ALA A 672 -11.05 -7.13 -31.88
CA ALA A 672 -10.01 -8.12 -31.62
C ALA A 672 -9.63 -8.90 -32.89
N ASP A 673 -8.34 -9.18 -33.03
CA ASP A 673 -7.71 -9.91 -34.14
C ASP A 673 -8.34 -11.31 -34.33
N VAL A 674 -8.24 -11.84 -35.54
CA VAL A 674 -8.61 -13.22 -35.89
C VAL A 674 -7.37 -14.10 -35.85
N ASP A 675 -7.24 -14.89 -34.79
CA ASP A 675 -6.13 -15.82 -34.61
C ASP A 675 -6.40 -17.15 -35.32
N LEU A 676 -5.51 -17.55 -36.23
CA LEU A 676 -5.61 -18.79 -37.01
C LEU A 676 -4.35 -19.64 -36.93
N VAL A 677 -4.52 -20.96 -36.95
CA VAL A 677 -3.42 -21.93 -37.12
C VAL A 677 -3.72 -22.79 -38.34
N ALA A 678 -2.84 -22.75 -39.35
CA ALA A 678 -2.92 -23.61 -40.52
C ALA A 678 -1.90 -24.75 -40.46
N ALA A 679 -2.39 -25.99 -40.44
CA ALA A 679 -1.60 -27.19 -40.63
C ALA A 679 -1.54 -27.51 -42.13
N LEU A 680 -0.35 -27.49 -42.72
CA LEU A 680 -0.13 -27.69 -44.16
C LEU A 680 0.81 -28.88 -44.40
N PRO A 681 0.56 -29.71 -45.42
CA PRO A 681 1.37 -30.89 -45.71
C PRO A 681 2.76 -30.51 -46.26
N GLY A 682 3.73 -31.42 -46.09
CA GLY A 682 5.08 -31.25 -46.61
C GLY A 682 5.85 -30.12 -45.93
N THR A 683 6.62 -29.35 -46.72
CA THR A 683 7.36 -28.17 -46.27
C THR A 683 6.58 -26.91 -46.66
N ALA A 684 6.03 -26.20 -45.68
CA ALA A 684 5.26 -24.98 -45.92
C ALA A 684 6.18 -23.74 -45.95
N GLU A 685 6.52 -23.25 -47.16
CA GLU A 685 7.24 -21.99 -47.32
C GLU A 685 6.30 -20.79 -47.15
N LEU A 686 6.60 -19.90 -46.19
CA LEU A 686 5.77 -18.73 -45.90
C LEU A 686 5.58 -17.81 -47.11
N THR A 687 6.61 -17.61 -47.94
CA THR A 687 6.51 -16.82 -49.17
C THR A 687 5.48 -17.41 -50.14
N ALA A 688 5.42 -18.74 -50.26
CA ALA A 688 4.44 -19.41 -51.11
C ALA A 688 3.02 -19.25 -50.54
N VAL A 689 2.86 -19.38 -49.22
CA VAL A 689 1.58 -19.13 -48.53
C VAL A 689 1.14 -17.68 -48.72
N GLN A 690 2.05 -16.71 -48.53
CA GLN A 690 1.79 -15.29 -48.72
C GLN A 690 1.31 -14.98 -50.13
N LEU A 691 2.03 -15.46 -51.16
CA LEU A 691 1.65 -15.29 -52.56
C LEU A 691 0.27 -15.91 -52.85
N LYS A 692 -0.02 -17.07 -52.27
CA LYS A 692 -1.31 -17.74 -52.44
C LYS A 692 -2.45 -16.94 -51.79
N LEU A 693 -2.28 -16.49 -50.55
CA LEU A 693 -3.30 -15.67 -49.86
C LEU A 693 -3.54 -14.34 -50.60
N SER A 694 -2.49 -13.65 -51.03
CA SER A 694 -2.62 -12.39 -51.78
C SER A 694 -3.32 -12.59 -53.13
N LYS A 695 -3.16 -13.74 -53.76
CA LYS A 695 -3.80 -14.07 -55.05
C LYS A 695 -5.26 -14.48 -54.88
N GLU A 696 -5.53 -15.39 -53.95
CA GLU A 696 -6.85 -16.02 -53.79
C GLU A 696 -7.80 -15.19 -52.89
N ILE A 697 -7.27 -14.20 -52.15
CA ILE A 697 -8.04 -13.26 -51.31
C ILE A 697 -7.71 -11.82 -51.72
N PRO A 698 -8.26 -11.31 -52.84
CA PRO A 698 -7.89 -9.99 -53.39
C PRO A 698 -8.19 -8.81 -52.45
N GLN A 699 -9.13 -8.98 -51.52
CA GLN A 699 -9.45 -7.98 -50.50
C GLN A 699 -8.48 -7.96 -49.31
N ALA A 700 -7.52 -8.91 -49.24
CA ALA A 700 -6.52 -8.93 -48.19
C ALA A 700 -5.49 -7.81 -48.40
N THR A 701 -5.28 -6.99 -47.38
CA THR A 701 -4.23 -5.96 -47.37
C THR A 701 -3.15 -6.31 -46.35
N ASP A 702 -1.99 -5.66 -46.48
CA ASP A 702 -0.86 -5.80 -45.55
C ASP A 702 -0.39 -7.25 -45.29
N VAL A 703 -0.55 -8.14 -46.27
CA VAL A 703 -0.14 -9.55 -46.17
C VAL A 703 1.39 -9.61 -46.07
N ARG A 704 1.92 -9.92 -44.89
CA ARG A 704 3.36 -9.91 -44.61
C ARG A 704 3.77 -10.98 -43.61
N GLU A 705 5.00 -11.43 -43.72
CA GLU A 705 5.61 -12.34 -42.74
C GLU A 705 5.85 -11.64 -41.39
N VAL A 706 5.63 -12.39 -40.32
CA VAL A 706 5.92 -11.97 -38.95
C VAL A 706 7.37 -12.32 -38.61
N ILE A 707 8.23 -11.29 -38.56
CA ILE A 707 9.66 -11.47 -38.28
C ILE A 707 9.90 -11.60 -36.77
N GLY A 708 10.59 -12.67 -36.35
CA GLY A 708 11.06 -12.86 -34.98
C GLY A 708 10.05 -13.53 -34.03
N ALA A 709 8.95 -14.08 -34.55
CA ALA A 709 8.04 -14.92 -33.78
C ALA A 709 8.63 -16.32 -33.54
N ARG A 710 8.24 -16.96 -32.42
CA ARG A 710 8.63 -18.35 -32.11
C ARG A 710 8.02 -19.36 -33.10
N VAL A 711 6.89 -19.02 -33.69
CA VAL A 711 6.18 -19.81 -34.70
C VAL A 711 6.12 -18.99 -35.99
N PRO A 712 6.52 -19.56 -37.15
CA PRO A 712 6.39 -18.90 -38.44
C PRO A 712 4.92 -18.55 -38.76
N GLY A 713 4.69 -17.37 -39.34
CA GLY A 713 3.33 -16.94 -39.65
C GLY A 713 3.25 -15.66 -40.49
N LEU A 714 2.02 -15.32 -40.85
CA LEU A 714 1.66 -14.14 -41.63
C LEU A 714 0.70 -13.26 -40.83
N ARG A 715 0.84 -11.94 -40.97
CA ARG A 715 -0.18 -10.97 -40.59
C ARG A 715 -0.80 -10.41 -41.86
N LEU A 716 -2.11 -10.22 -41.86
CA LEU A 716 -2.88 -9.63 -42.94
C LEU A 716 -4.12 -8.94 -42.40
N ARG A 717 -4.78 -8.12 -43.21
CA ARG A 717 -6.05 -7.48 -42.86
C ARG A 717 -7.12 -7.86 -43.88
N VAL A 718 -8.27 -8.35 -43.41
CA VAL A 718 -9.39 -8.81 -44.24
C VAL A 718 -10.70 -8.36 -43.61
N ASP A 719 -11.65 -7.84 -44.40
CA ASP A 719 -12.95 -7.34 -43.92
C ASP A 719 -12.83 -6.34 -42.75
N GLY A 720 -11.74 -5.57 -42.70
CA GLY A 720 -11.48 -4.57 -41.67
C GLY A 720 -10.88 -5.12 -40.37
N LEU A 721 -10.71 -6.44 -40.23
CA LEU A 721 -10.10 -7.12 -39.09
C LEU A 721 -8.65 -7.51 -39.39
N ASP A 722 -7.78 -7.37 -38.38
CA ASP A 722 -6.44 -7.93 -38.42
C ASP A 722 -6.52 -9.46 -38.23
N VAL A 723 -5.70 -10.19 -38.97
CA VAL A 723 -5.63 -11.66 -38.94
C VAL A 723 -4.18 -12.06 -38.67
N ASP A 724 -3.97 -12.87 -37.64
CA ASP A 724 -2.68 -13.46 -37.31
C ASP A 724 -2.74 -14.97 -37.65
N LEU A 725 -2.01 -15.38 -38.69
CA LEU A 725 -2.00 -16.75 -39.20
C LEU A 725 -0.67 -17.44 -38.89
N ALA A 726 -0.66 -18.36 -37.93
CA ALA A 726 0.46 -19.28 -37.71
C ALA A 726 0.43 -20.41 -38.74
N VAL A 727 1.59 -20.75 -39.30
CA VAL A 727 1.72 -21.82 -40.31
C VAL A 727 2.56 -22.95 -39.75
N VAL A 728 2.00 -24.16 -39.74
CA VAL A 728 2.64 -25.38 -39.28
C VAL A 728 2.80 -26.35 -40.45
N ALA A 729 4.04 -26.72 -40.75
CA ALA A 729 4.36 -27.78 -41.70
C ALA A 729 4.23 -29.14 -41.02
N THR A 730 3.35 -30.01 -41.52
CA THR A 730 3.11 -31.34 -40.93
C THR A 730 4.01 -32.43 -41.51
N GLY A 731 4.81 -32.12 -42.54
CA GLY A 731 5.67 -33.09 -43.19
C GLY A 731 4.84 -34.22 -43.83
N ALA A 732 5.08 -35.45 -43.40
CA ALA A 732 4.34 -36.63 -43.87
C ALA A 732 3.06 -36.91 -43.06
N LEU A 733 2.84 -36.20 -41.94
CA LEU A 733 1.64 -36.36 -41.14
C LEU A 733 0.44 -35.71 -41.85
N ASP A 734 -0.70 -36.38 -41.84
CA ASP A 734 -1.96 -35.82 -42.31
C ASP A 734 -2.29 -34.54 -41.50
N PRO A 735 -2.49 -33.38 -42.15
CA PRO A 735 -2.92 -32.16 -41.48
C PRO A 735 -4.11 -32.31 -40.52
N ALA A 736 -5.02 -33.25 -40.77
CA ALA A 736 -6.16 -33.52 -39.88
C ALA A 736 -5.74 -34.14 -38.52
N GLU A 737 -4.64 -34.89 -38.47
CA GLU A 737 -4.11 -35.49 -37.25
C GLU A 737 -3.15 -34.54 -36.49
N ALA A 738 -2.86 -33.36 -37.04
CA ALA A 738 -1.79 -32.50 -36.55
C ALA A 738 -1.99 -32.07 -35.09
N VAL A 739 -3.22 -31.74 -34.68
CA VAL A 739 -3.52 -31.29 -33.30
C VAL A 739 -3.28 -32.42 -32.29
N ASP A 740 -3.77 -33.62 -32.58
CA ASP A 740 -3.67 -34.79 -31.68
C ASP A 740 -2.22 -35.28 -31.56
N ARG A 741 -1.48 -35.24 -32.67
CA ARG A 741 -0.09 -35.72 -32.76
C ARG A 741 0.94 -34.59 -32.74
N ARG A 742 0.57 -33.40 -32.27
CA ARG A 742 1.40 -32.18 -32.32
C ARG A 742 2.78 -32.31 -31.68
N ALA A 743 2.93 -33.19 -30.69
CA ALA A 743 4.21 -33.47 -30.04
C ALA A 743 5.26 -34.08 -30.99
N GLU A 744 4.83 -34.70 -32.11
CA GLU A 744 5.69 -35.29 -33.12
C GLU A 744 6.23 -34.25 -34.13
N LEU A 745 5.64 -33.06 -34.18
CA LEU A 745 5.94 -32.03 -35.19
C LEU A 745 7.01 -31.01 -34.73
N GLY A 746 7.62 -31.25 -33.57
CA GLY A 746 8.59 -30.36 -32.95
C GLY A 746 7.95 -29.26 -32.09
N GLU A 747 8.79 -28.59 -31.30
CA GLU A 747 8.34 -27.71 -30.21
C GLU A 747 7.51 -26.52 -30.69
N ALA A 748 7.93 -25.83 -31.75
CA ALA A 748 7.22 -24.66 -32.27
C ALA A 748 5.84 -25.04 -32.82
N ALA A 749 5.73 -26.16 -33.55
CA ALA A 749 4.47 -26.68 -34.07
C ALA A 749 3.54 -27.12 -32.91
N ALA A 750 4.08 -27.81 -31.91
CA ALA A 750 3.35 -28.21 -30.71
C ALA A 750 2.77 -27.01 -29.96
N ILE A 751 3.53 -25.92 -29.84
CA ILE A 751 3.07 -24.66 -29.23
C ILE A 751 1.95 -24.03 -30.05
N ALA A 752 2.09 -23.94 -31.37
CA ALA A 752 1.07 -23.34 -32.23
C ALA A 752 -0.25 -24.13 -32.17
N LEU A 753 -0.17 -25.45 -32.34
CA LEU A 753 -1.33 -26.34 -32.37
C LEU A 753 -1.98 -26.50 -30.99
N SER A 754 -1.23 -26.29 -29.89
CA SER A 754 -1.83 -26.30 -28.54
C SER A 754 -2.91 -25.25 -28.34
N ALA A 755 -2.92 -24.15 -29.11
CA ALA A 755 -3.98 -23.15 -29.03
C ALA A 755 -5.37 -23.71 -29.41
N VAL A 756 -5.41 -24.77 -30.23
CA VAL A 756 -6.66 -25.49 -30.57
C VAL A 756 -7.11 -26.32 -29.38
N SER A 757 -6.22 -27.21 -28.88
CA SER A 757 -6.54 -28.13 -27.79
C SER A 757 -6.77 -27.41 -26.46
N ASP A 758 -6.07 -26.30 -26.18
CA ASP A 758 -6.25 -25.49 -24.97
C ASP A 758 -7.65 -24.87 -24.92
N ALA A 759 -8.14 -24.38 -26.06
CA ALA A 759 -9.48 -23.82 -26.14
C ALA A 759 -10.55 -24.91 -26.03
N ASP A 760 -10.34 -26.08 -26.63
CA ASP A 760 -11.27 -27.21 -26.54
C ASP A 760 -11.36 -27.75 -25.12
N THR A 761 -10.23 -27.87 -24.42
CA THR A 761 -10.21 -28.24 -23.00
C THR A 761 -10.92 -27.20 -22.15
N LEU A 762 -10.72 -25.89 -22.38
CA LEU A 762 -11.43 -24.85 -21.63
C LEU A 762 -12.95 -24.91 -21.84
N LEU A 763 -13.41 -25.05 -23.08
CA LEU A 763 -14.83 -25.18 -23.39
C LEU A 763 -15.43 -26.44 -22.77
N ALA A 764 -14.70 -27.55 -22.76
CA ALA A 764 -15.12 -28.78 -22.10
C ALA A 764 -15.23 -28.64 -20.57
N VAL A 765 -14.27 -27.95 -19.94
CA VAL A 765 -14.29 -27.67 -18.49
C VAL A 765 -15.49 -26.80 -18.11
N VAL A 766 -15.77 -25.77 -18.91
CA VAL A 766 -16.88 -24.84 -18.66
C VAL A 766 -18.24 -25.53 -18.84
N GLY A 767 -18.38 -26.37 -19.87
CA GLY A 767 -19.58 -27.18 -20.10
C GLY A 767 -20.87 -26.35 -20.13
N ALA A 768 -21.82 -26.67 -19.25
CA ALA A 768 -23.13 -25.98 -19.18
C ALA A 768 -23.03 -24.48 -18.83
N HIS A 769 -21.89 -24.01 -18.31
CA HIS A 769 -21.69 -22.63 -17.87
C HIS A 769 -21.11 -21.71 -18.96
N GLU A 770 -21.15 -22.12 -20.22
CA GLU A 770 -20.53 -21.41 -21.36
C GLU A 770 -20.94 -19.94 -21.43
N SER A 771 -22.24 -19.65 -21.31
CA SER A 771 -22.73 -18.27 -21.39
C SER A 771 -22.21 -17.39 -20.24
N ALA A 772 -22.04 -17.96 -19.05
CA ALA A 772 -21.51 -17.26 -17.88
C ALA A 772 -20.00 -16.99 -18.05
N PHE A 773 -19.26 -17.99 -18.50
CA PHE A 773 -17.85 -17.86 -18.86
C PHE A 773 -17.62 -16.78 -19.91
N VAL A 774 -18.33 -16.82 -21.04
CA VAL A 774 -18.15 -15.86 -22.14
C VAL A 774 -18.35 -14.42 -21.65
N ARG A 775 -19.41 -14.16 -20.88
CA ARG A 775 -19.67 -12.84 -20.28
C ARG A 775 -18.54 -12.43 -19.34
N LEU A 776 -18.19 -13.29 -18.38
CA LEU A 776 -17.17 -13.02 -17.38
C LEU A 776 -15.80 -12.77 -18.01
N ALA A 777 -15.36 -13.64 -18.91
CA ALA A 777 -14.08 -13.52 -19.62
C ALA A 777 -14.03 -12.22 -20.44
N THR A 778 -15.13 -11.83 -21.10
CA THR A 778 -15.21 -10.56 -21.84
C THR A 778 -15.05 -9.36 -20.90
N GLN A 779 -15.74 -9.37 -19.75
CA GLN A 779 -15.64 -8.31 -18.75
C GLN A 779 -14.21 -8.22 -18.16
N VAL A 780 -13.67 -9.34 -17.72
CA VAL A 780 -12.31 -9.40 -17.14
C VAL A 780 -11.26 -8.96 -18.14
N LYS A 781 -11.37 -9.34 -19.42
CA LYS A 781 -10.43 -8.90 -20.46
C LYS A 781 -10.56 -7.42 -20.77
N ALA A 782 -11.79 -6.87 -20.79
CA ALA A 782 -12.00 -5.43 -20.95
C ALA A 782 -11.36 -4.65 -19.80
N TRP A 783 -11.56 -5.12 -18.57
CA TRP A 783 -10.93 -4.57 -17.37
C TRP A 783 -9.40 -4.67 -17.44
N ALA A 784 -8.83 -5.85 -17.68
CA ALA A 784 -7.38 -6.04 -17.77
C ALA A 784 -6.75 -5.17 -18.87
N LYS A 785 -7.44 -5.02 -20.01
CA LYS A 785 -7.06 -4.11 -21.10
C LYS A 785 -7.03 -2.66 -20.64
N ALA A 786 -8.09 -2.19 -20.00
CA ALA A 786 -8.16 -0.83 -19.44
C ALA A 786 -7.09 -0.57 -18.37
N ARG A 787 -6.70 -1.62 -17.61
CA ARG A 787 -5.68 -1.51 -16.56
C ARG A 787 -4.23 -1.73 -17.04
N GLY A 788 -4.00 -2.09 -18.30
CA GLY A 788 -2.65 -2.34 -18.83
C GLY A 788 -2.07 -3.71 -18.50
N LEU A 789 -2.87 -4.67 -18.03
CA LEU A 789 -2.44 -5.96 -17.50
C LEU A 789 -2.47 -7.11 -18.53
N ASP A 790 -2.85 -6.82 -19.77
CA ASP A 790 -3.28 -7.80 -20.78
C ASP A 790 -2.20 -8.20 -21.81
N SER A 791 -0.93 -7.87 -21.56
CA SER A 791 0.13 -8.01 -22.56
C SER A 791 1.37 -8.72 -22.04
N ALA A 792 1.55 -9.97 -22.45
CA ALA A 792 2.69 -10.80 -22.06
C ALA A 792 4.06 -10.19 -22.46
N PRO A 793 4.26 -9.60 -23.66
CA PRO A 793 5.53 -8.95 -23.97
C PRO A 793 5.89 -7.80 -23.02
N PHE A 794 4.92 -7.23 -22.31
CA PHE A 794 5.09 -6.12 -21.36
C PHE A 794 5.01 -6.59 -19.90
N GLY A 795 5.07 -7.91 -19.66
CA GLY A 795 5.08 -8.53 -18.34
C GLY A 795 3.70 -8.94 -17.81
N GLY A 796 2.60 -8.47 -18.42
CA GLY A 796 1.23 -8.78 -18.00
C GLY A 796 0.79 -10.22 -18.31
N LEU A 797 -0.47 -10.55 -18.00
CA LEU A 797 -1.04 -11.87 -18.27
C LEU A 797 -1.56 -11.96 -19.72
N PRO A 798 -1.32 -13.07 -20.44
CA PRO A 798 -1.89 -13.26 -21.77
C PRO A 798 -3.41 -13.48 -21.67
N GLY A 799 -4.12 -13.24 -22.78
CA GLY A 799 -5.57 -13.45 -22.85
C GLY A 799 -6.01 -14.88 -22.48
N LEU A 800 -5.18 -15.89 -22.75
CA LEU A 800 -5.43 -17.27 -22.31
C LEU A 800 -5.45 -17.39 -20.79
N ALA A 801 -4.51 -16.78 -20.08
CA ALA A 801 -4.45 -16.82 -18.62
C ALA A 801 -5.71 -16.21 -17.99
N TRP A 802 -6.14 -15.03 -18.47
CA TRP A 802 -7.41 -14.44 -18.03
C TRP A 802 -8.62 -15.34 -18.31
N SER A 803 -8.60 -16.07 -19.43
CA SER A 803 -9.67 -17.01 -19.79
C SER A 803 -9.66 -18.24 -18.87
N VAL A 804 -8.49 -18.75 -18.47
CA VAL A 804 -8.37 -19.85 -17.48
C VAL A 804 -8.97 -19.43 -16.14
N LEU A 805 -8.62 -18.24 -15.65
CA LEU A 805 -9.17 -17.70 -14.39
C LEU A 805 -10.70 -17.55 -14.46
N ALA A 806 -11.21 -17.00 -15.55
CA ALA A 806 -12.65 -16.83 -15.77
C ALA A 806 -13.39 -18.16 -15.92
N ALA A 807 -12.81 -19.12 -16.67
CA ALA A 807 -13.40 -20.45 -16.86
C ALA A 807 -13.53 -21.20 -15.54
N ARG A 808 -12.47 -21.20 -14.73
CA ARG A 808 -12.50 -21.81 -13.40
C ARG A 808 -13.56 -21.17 -12.50
N THR A 809 -13.61 -19.84 -12.48
CA THR A 809 -14.61 -19.09 -11.70
C THR A 809 -16.04 -19.46 -12.15
N ALA A 810 -16.31 -19.43 -13.46
CA ALA A 810 -17.64 -19.75 -13.99
C ALA A 810 -18.05 -21.22 -13.75
N SER A 811 -17.09 -22.14 -13.70
CA SER A 811 -17.35 -23.56 -13.48
C SER A 811 -17.54 -23.91 -12.00
N GLU A 812 -16.87 -23.20 -11.09
CA GLU A 812 -16.87 -23.48 -9.64
C GLU A 812 -17.92 -22.66 -8.87
N ALA A 813 -18.34 -21.50 -9.38
CA ALA A 813 -19.21 -20.58 -8.65
C ALA A 813 -20.70 -20.96 -8.63
N GLY A 814 -21.13 -21.94 -9.43
CA GLY A 814 -22.55 -22.27 -9.62
C GLY A 814 -23.33 -21.21 -10.41
N ASP A 815 -24.66 -21.18 -10.26
CA ASP A 815 -25.56 -20.29 -11.01
C ASP A 815 -25.63 -18.86 -10.41
N LEU A 816 -24.48 -18.25 -10.10
CA LEU A 816 -24.46 -16.88 -9.61
C LEU A 816 -25.00 -15.89 -10.65
N PRO A 817 -25.74 -14.84 -10.21
CA PRO A 817 -26.09 -13.72 -11.07
C PRO A 817 -24.83 -13.06 -11.69
N PRO A 818 -24.93 -12.43 -12.88
CA PRO A 818 -23.75 -11.90 -13.58
C PRO A 818 -22.90 -10.91 -12.77
N ALA A 819 -23.53 -10.02 -11.98
CA ALA A 819 -22.80 -9.05 -11.16
C ALA A 819 -22.05 -9.72 -10.00
N ASP A 820 -22.67 -10.72 -9.36
CA ASP A 820 -22.09 -11.47 -8.26
C ASP A 820 -20.98 -12.40 -8.75
N LEU A 821 -21.13 -12.97 -9.95
CA LEU A 821 -20.08 -13.77 -10.59
C LEU A 821 -18.82 -12.95 -10.86
N LEU A 822 -18.98 -11.70 -11.34
CA LEU A 822 -17.84 -10.79 -11.51
C LEU A 822 -17.22 -10.39 -10.16
N ARG A 823 -18.04 -10.09 -9.14
CA ARG A 823 -17.54 -9.81 -7.78
C ARG A 823 -16.77 -11.00 -7.21
N HIS A 824 -17.30 -12.21 -7.40
CA HIS A 824 -16.68 -13.46 -6.97
C HIS A 824 -15.34 -13.71 -7.68
N PHE A 825 -15.26 -13.44 -8.99
CA PHE A 825 -13.98 -13.47 -9.72
C PHE A 825 -12.92 -12.59 -9.03
N PHE A 826 -13.22 -11.31 -8.81
CA PHE A 826 -12.25 -10.40 -8.23
C PHE A 826 -11.88 -10.78 -6.79
N ALA A 827 -12.86 -11.17 -5.97
CA ALA A 827 -12.62 -11.62 -4.60
C ALA A 827 -11.68 -12.84 -4.54
N THR A 828 -11.98 -13.87 -5.35
CA THR A 828 -11.21 -15.12 -5.39
C THR A 828 -9.76 -14.88 -5.80
N TRP A 829 -9.55 -14.12 -6.88
CA TRP A 829 -8.20 -13.92 -7.41
C TRP A 829 -7.40 -12.84 -6.68
N ALA A 830 -8.05 -11.88 -6.01
CA ALA A 830 -7.38 -10.94 -5.12
C ALA A 830 -6.82 -11.62 -3.86
N ALA A 831 -7.53 -12.63 -3.34
CA ALA A 831 -7.12 -13.39 -2.15
C ALA A 831 -6.27 -14.64 -2.48
N TRP A 832 -5.99 -14.91 -3.76
CA TRP A 832 -5.28 -16.12 -4.17
C TRP A 832 -3.81 -16.10 -3.74
N ASP A 833 -3.34 -17.15 -3.09
CA ASP A 833 -1.91 -17.35 -2.85
C ASP A 833 -1.23 -17.75 -4.17
N TRP A 834 -0.57 -16.79 -4.83
CA TRP A 834 0.12 -16.99 -6.10
C TRP A 834 1.31 -17.97 -6.04
N LYS A 835 1.71 -18.44 -4.86
CA LYS A 835 2.61 -19.60 -4.71
C LYS A 835 1.93 -20.90 -5.14
N VAL A 836 0.61 -20.97 -5.08
CA VAL A 836 -0.20 -22.10 -5.54
C VAL A 836 -0.48 -21.92 -7.04
N PRO A 837 0.00 -22.83 -7.91
CA PRO A 837 -0.29 -22.78 -9.33
C PRO A 837 -1.79 -22.90 -9.63
N VAL A 838 -2.24 -22.20 -10.67
CA VAL A 838 -3.58 -22.35 -11.22
C VAL A 838 -3.53 -23.28 -12.43
N GLY A 839 -4.15 -24.46 -12.29
CA GLY A 839 -4.14 -25.54 -13.28
C GLY A 839 -3.31 -26.75 -12.81
N GLU A 840 -3.10 -27.74 -13.67
CA GLU A 840 -2.33 -28.93 -13.30
C GLU A 840 -0.84 -28.59 -13.07
N PRO A 841 -0.18 -29.21 -12.07
CA PRO A 841 1.23 -28.98 -11.79
C PRO A 841 2.10 -29.52 -12.95
N ALA A 842 2.74 -28.61 -13.69
CA ALA A 842 3.66 -28.94 -14.76
C ALA A 842 5.06 -29.30 -14.20
N GLY A 843 5.31 -30.56 -13.84
CA GLY A 843 6.66 -31.04 -13.48
C GLY A 843 7.42 -30.16 -12.46
N GLU A 844 8.75 -30.22 -12.44
CA GLU A 844 9.55 -29.24 -11.68
C GLU A 844 9.35 -27.85 -12.31
N LEU A 845 8.51 -27.02 -11.68
CA LEU A 845 8.16 -25.66 -12.07
C LEU A 845 9.36 -24.70 -11.90
N VAL A 846 10.40 -24.90 -12.69
CA VAL A 846 11.63 -24.09 -12.65
C VAL A 846 11.57 -23.07 -13.80
N GLY A 847 11.60 -21.78 -13.48
CA GLY A 847 11.81 -20.74 -14.49
C GLY A 847 13.15 -20.95 -15.20
N GLY A 848 13.35 -20.35 -16.38
CA GLY A 848 14.54 -20.57 -17.23
C GLY A 848 15.92 -20.25 -16.61
N ALA A 849 15.99 -19.90 -15.32
CA ALA A 849 17.20 -19.59 -14.56
C ALA A 849 17.27 -20.26 -13.17
N GLY A 850 16.44 -21.28 -12.86
CA GLY A 850 16.48 -21.92 -11.53
C GLY A 850 15.64 -21.21 -10.44
N GLN A 851 14.98 -20.09 -10.77
CA GLN A 851 14.14 -19.34 -9.83
C GLN A 851 12.66 -19.72 -9.97
N PRO A 852 11.90 -19.77 -8.85
CA PRO A 852 10.46 -19.98 -8.91
C PRO A 852 9.76 -18.82 -9.62
N LEU A 853 8.74 -19.15 -10.41
CA LEU A 853 7.92 -18.14 -11.08
C LEU A 853 7.17 -17.29 -10.05
N SER A 854 6.98 -15.99 -10.34
CA SER A 854 6.28 -15.08 -9.41
C SER A 854 4.80 -15.42 -9.28
N LEU A 855 4.20 -15.90 -10.37
CA LEU A 855 2.80 -16.29 -10.50
C LEU A 855 2.71 -17.38 -11.57
N THR A 856 2.01 -18.48 -11.30
CA THR A 856 1.90 -19.60 -12.24
C THR A 856 0.46 -19.88 -12.62
N ILE A 857 0.13 -19.67 -13.90
CA ILE A 857 -1.09 -20.19 -14.54
C ILE A 857 -0.65 -21.11 -15.68
N THR A 858 -1.15 -22.34 -15.71
CA THR A 858 -0.74 -23.33 -16.70
C THR A 858 -1.70 -23.42 -17.89
N THR A 859 -1.19 -23.91 -19.02
CA THR A 859 -2.01 -24.19 -20.20
C THR A 859 -2.99 -25.34 -19.93
N PRO A 860 -4.23 -25.27 -20.45
CA PRO A 860 -5.25 -26.29 -20.20
C PRO A 860 -4.94 -27.70 -20.71
N SER A 861 -4.17 -27.84 -21.80
CA SER A 861 -3.94 -29.15 -22.43
C SER A 861 -2.47 -29.61 -22.36
N ALA A 862 -2.26 -30.92 -22.31
CA ALA A 862 -0.92 -31.54 -22.27
C ALA A 862 -0.15 -31.38 -23.59
N PRO A 863 1.15 -31.07 -23.61
CA PRO A 863 2.03 -30.89 -22.46
C PRO A 863 1.75 -29.58 -21.73
N VAL A 864 1.41 -29.70 -20.45
CA VAL A 864 1.05 -28.57 -19.59
C VAL A 864 2.29 -27.72 -19.34
N ARG A 865 2.18 -26.42 -19.55
CA ARG A 865 3.28 -25.46 -19.36
C ARG A 865 2.80 -24.17 -18.70
N PRO A 866 3.65 -23.45 -17.96
CA PRO A 866 3.33 -22.10 -17.52
C PRO A 866 3.09 -21.16 -18.71
N CYS A 867 2.05 -20.33 -18.65
CA CYS A 867 1.78 -19.26 -19.61
C CYS A 867 2.02 -17.85 -19.03
N THR A 868 2.68 -17.79 -17.87
CA THR A 868 2.91 -16.57 -17.07
C THR A 868 4.38 -16.39 -16.67
N ASP A 869 5.30 -16.99 -17.42
CA ASP A 869 6.74 -16.98 -17.15
C ASP A 869 7.41 -15.60 -17.35
N GLN A 870 6.68 -14.66 -17.96
CA GLN A 870 7.05 -13.25 -18.10
C GLN A 870 6.76 -12.38 -16.86
N VAL A 871 5.93 -12.86 -15.92
CA VAL A 871 5.43 -12.04 -14.82
C VAL A 871 6.53 -11.82 -13.80
N THR A 872 6.91 -10.56 -13.60
CA THR A 872 7.85 -10.14 -12.55
C THR A 872 7.16 -10.05 -11.18
N PRO A 873 7.91 -10.03 -10.06
CA PRO A 873 7.32 -9.82 -8.73
C PRO A 873 6.49 -8.54 -8.65
N GLY A 874 7.02 -7.41 -9.15
CA GLY A 874 6.30 -6.13 -9.19
C GLY A 874 5.02 -6.19 -10.03
N MET A 875 5.01 -6.92 -11.15
CA MET A 875 3.80 -7.12 -11.95
C MET A 875 2.76 -8.01 -11.24
N ARG A 876 3.19 -9.06 -10.54
CA ARG A 876 2.29 -9.87 -9.69
C ARG A 876 1.62 -9.02 -8.62
N ASP A 877 2.40 -8.17 -7.94
CA ASP A 877 1.90 -7.31 -6.88
C ASP A 877 0.91 -6.28 -7.45
N LEU A 878 1.21 -5.72 -8.63
CA LEU A 878 0.29 -4.87 -9.37
C LEU A 878 -1.01 -5.59 -9.73
N ILE A 879 -0.94 -6.80 -10.32
CA ILE A 879 -2.14 -7.60 -10.65
C ILE A 879 -3.01 -7.82 -9.41
N THR A 880 -2.38 -8.16 -8.27
CA THR A 880 -3.08 -8.41 -7.00
C THR A 880 -3.76 -7.14 -6.49
N GLN A 881 -3.06 -6.01 -6.48
CA GLN A 881 -3.62 -4.71 -6.08
C GLN A 881 -4.80 -4.30 -6.96
N GLU A 882 -4.69 -4.52 -8.27
CA GLU A 882 -5.75 -4.18 -9.22
C GLU A 882 -6.98 -5.08 -9.05
N LEU A 883 -6.80 -6.38 -8.84
CA LEU A 883 -7.88 -7.31 -8.53
C LEU A 883 -8.59 -6.91 -7.23
N PHE A 884 -7.84 -6.58 -6.19
CA PHE A 884 -8.38 -6.14 -4.90
C PHE A 884 -9.17 -4.83 -5.04
N ARG A 885 -8.61 -3.84 -5.74
CA ARG A 885 -9.31 -2.57 -6.01
C ARG A 885 -10.62 -2.79 -6.78
N ALA A 886 -10.63 -3.70 -7.75
CA ALA A 886 -11.83 -4.02 -8.50
C ALA A 886 -12.91 -4.66 -7.62
N TRP A 887 -12.50 -5.55 -6.70
CA TRP A 887 -13.39 -6.11 -5.69
C TRP A 887 -13.95 -5.04 -4.75
N GLU A 888 -13.11 -4.17 -4.16
CA GLU A 888 -13.57 -3.09 -3.28
C GLU A 888 -14.56 -2.14 -3.95
N LEU A 889 -14.30 -1.77 -5.22
CA LEU A 889 -15.21 -0.91 -5.98
C LEU A 889 -16.60 -1.54 -6.16
N LEU A 890 -16.62 -2.84 -6.48
CA LEU A 890 -17.87 -3.59 -6.61
C LEU A 890 -18.57 -3.81 -5.27
N ASP A 891 -17.83 -3.89 -4.17
CA ASP A 891 -18.38 -4.09 -2.83
C ASP A 891 -18.99 -2.81 -2.24
N ALA A 892 -18.30 -1.68 -2.44
CA ALA A 892 -18.72 -0.38 -1.93
C ALA A 892 -19.90 0.24 -2.71
N THR A 893 -20.08 -0.12 -3.98
CA THR A 893 -21.07 0.53 -4.87
C THR A 893 -21.92 -0.50 -5.60
N THR A 894 -23.24 -0.47 -5.38
CA THR A 894 -24.21 -1.33 -6.08
C THR A 894 -25.00 -0.59 -7.16
N ASP A 895 -25.27 0.71 -7.00
CA ASP A 895 -25.96 1.55 -7.99
C ASP A 895 -25.46 3.01 -7.93
N PRO A 896 -25.04 3.62 -9.06
CA PRO A 896 -24.84 3.00 -10.38
C PRO A 896 -23.73 1.96 -10.38
N TYR A 897 -23.92 0.89 -11.15
CA TYR A 897 -22.92 -0.16 -11.31
C TYR A 897 -21.57 0.45 -11.76
N PRO A 898 -20.46 0.26 -11.02
CA PRO A 898 -19.23 1.04 -11.17
C PRO A 898 -18.37 0.60 -12.37
N TRP A 899 -18.98 0.12 -13.45
CA TRP A 899 -18.28 -0.33 -14.65
C TRP A 899 -17.36 0.73 -15.27
N PRO A 900 -17.76 2.00 -15.40
CA PRO A 900 -16.86 3.05 -15.88
C PRO A 900 -15.61 3.23 -14.98
N ASP A 901 -15.77 3.03 -13.67
CA ASP A 901 -14.67 3.15 -12.71
C ASP A 901 -13.70 1.96 -12.78
N LEU A 902 -14.24 0.76 -12.98
CA LEU A 902 -13.46 -0.45 -13.24
C LEU A 902 -12.64 -0.31 -14.53
N LEU A 903 -13.17 0.37 -15.54
CA LEU A 903 -12.50 0.60 -16.83
C LEU A 903 -11.66 1.89 -16.86
N SER A 904 -11.54 2.62 -15.76
CA SER A 904 -10.59 3.73 -15.70
C SER A 904 -9.16 3.17 -15.72
N PRO A 905 -8.19 3.82 -16.38
CA PRO A 905 -6.78 3.43 -16.25
C PRO A 905 -6.25 3.60 -14.82
N PRO A 906 -5.19 2.89 -14.43
CA PRO A 906 -4.51 3.13 -13.16
C PRO A 906 -3.88 4.54 -13.13
N PRO A 907 -3.79 5.18 -11.96
CA PRO A 907 -3.16 6.49 -11.81
C PRO A 907 -1.63 6.35 -11.86
N LEU A 908 -1.06 6.04 -13.02
CA LEU A 908 0.36 5.66 -13.15
C LEU A 908 1.32 6.80 -12.75
N HIS A 909 0.95 8.06 -12.98
CA HIS A 909 1.72 9.22 -12.54
C HIS A 909 1.77 9.40 -11.02
N ARG A 910 0.84 8.78 -10.28
CA ARG A 910 0.91 8.68 -8.81
C ARG A 910 1.83 7.55 -8.34
N ARG A 911 2.08 6.55 -9.18
CA ARG A 911 2.93 5.38 -8.86
C ARG A 911 4.39 5.59 -9.21
N HIS A 912 4.66 6.37 -10.24
CA HIS A 912 6.00 6.46 -10.83
C HIS A 912 6.53 7.89 -10.74
N ALA A 913 7.68 8.04 -10.09
CA ALA A 913 8.38 9.32 -10.01
C ALA A 913 9.07 9.68 -11.34
N ALA A 914 9.48 8.66 -12.11
CA ALA A 914 10.08 8.81 -13.42
C ALA A 914 9.72 7.65 -14.36
N TRP A 915 10.05 7.84 -15.64
CA TRP A 915 9.74 6.92 -16.72
C TRP A 915 10.98 6.62 -17.55
N ALA A 916 11.06 5.42 -18.11
CA ALA A 916 11.88 5.11 -19.25
C ALA A 916 11.01 5.13 -20.51
N VAL A 917 11.34 6.04 -21.45
CA VAL A 917 10.63 6.22 -22.71
C VAL A 917 11.39 5.52 -23.80
N LEU A 918 10.80 4.45 -24.34
CA LEU A 918 11.34 3.71 -25.47
C LEU A 918 10.79 4.32 -26.76
N THR A 919 11.65 4.91 -27.58
CA THR A 919 11.29 5.53 -28.86
C THR A 919 11.79 4.68 -30.02
N VAL A 920 10.91 4.39 -30.97
CA VAL A 920 11.22 3.73 -32.25
C VAL A 920 11.07 4.78 -33.35
N GLY A 921 12.16 5.07 -34.06
CA GLY A 921 12.20 6.11 -35.09
C GLY A 921 11.23 5.88 -36.27
N PRO A 922 10.93 6.92 -37.06
CA PRO A 922 10.04 6.83 -38.21
C PRO A 922 10.58 5.88 -39.29
N GLY A 923 9.69 5.10 -39.92
CA GLY A 923 10.02 4.28 -41.10
C GLY A 923 10.84 3.01 -40.82
N VAL A 924 11.01 2.60 -39.56
CA VAL A 924 11.83 1.45 -39.18
C VAL A 924 10.96 0.20 -39.00
N ALA A 925 11.28 -0.89 -39.71
CA ALA A 925 10.66 -2.21 -39.56
C ALA A 925 10.93 -2.90 -38.20
N ASP A 926 11.52 -2.18 -37.24
CA ASP A 926 12.00 -2.74 -35.98
C ASP A 926 10.95 -2.71 -34.85
N GLU A 927 9.75 -2.12 -35.01
CA GLU A 927 8.75 -2.15 -33.93
C GLU A 927 8.42 -3.59 -33.49
N GLY A 928 8.22 -4.51 -34.44
CA GLY A 928 7.99 -5.93 -34.13
C GLY A 928 9.16 -6.55 -33.36
N ARG A 929 10.41 -6.21 -33.72
CA ARG A 929 11.62 -6.68 -33.03
C ARG A 929 11.76 -6.05 -31.64
N VAL A 930 11.38 -4.80 -31.49
CA VAL A 930 11.34 -4.07 -30.21
C VAL A 930 10.32 -4.74 -29.29
N ARG A 931 9.09 -5.00 -29.75
CA ARG A 931 8.08 -5.75 -29.00
C ARG A 931 8.58 -7.14 -28.60
N GLY A 932 9.29 -7.83 -29.49
CA GLY A 932 9.93 -9.12 -29.21
C GLY A 932 11.02 -9.07 -28.12
N ARG A 933 11.66 -7.91 -27.91
CA ARG A 933 12.65 -7.70 -26.84
C ARG A 933 12.08 -7.04 -25.58
N MET A 934 10.83 -6.57 -25.61
CA MET A 934 10.21 -5.85 -24.49
C MET A 934 10.23 -6.68 -23.20
N ARG A 935 9.92 -7.98 -23.28
CA ARG A 935 9.95 -8.87 -22.10
C ARG A 935 11.32 -8.86 -21.44
N ALA A 936 12.39 -9.07 -22.22
CA ALA A 936 13.76 -9.08 -21.71
C ALA A 936 14.22 -7.70 -21.22
N LEU A 937 13.72 -6.62 -21.81
CA LEU A 937 13.96 -5.26 -21.34
C LEU A 937 13.32 -5.03 -19.97
N VAL A 938 12.05 -5.38 -19.80
CA VAL A 938 11.33 -5.24 -18.52
C VAL A 938 11.95 -6.11 -17.44
N THR A 939 12.32 -7.35 -17.75
CA THR A 939 13.03 -8.23 -16.78
C THR A 939 14.33 -7.62 -16.30
N ASP A 940 15.13 -7.01 -17.19
CA ASP A 940 16.38 -6.36 -16.80
C ASP A 940 16.13 -5.07 -16.02
N LEU A 941 15.13 -4.27 -16.42
CA LEU A 941 14.76 -3.07 -15.69
C LEU A 941 14.30 -3.41 -14.27
N ALA A 942 13.58 -4.51 -14.07
CA ALA A 942 13.14 -4.96 -12.75
C ALA A 942 14.31 -5.25 -11.78
N THR A 943 15.53 -5.48 -12.28
CA THR A 943 16.72 -5.66 -11.42
C THR A 943 17.22 -4.35 -10.79
N VAL A 944 16.94 -3.21 -11.44
CA VAL A 944 17.36 -1.87 -10.99
C VAL A 944 16.18 -0.98 -10.57
N ALA A 945 14.96 -1.36 -10.95
CA ALA A 945 13.68 -0.72 -10.64
C ALA A 945 12.62 -1.82 -10.42
N PRO A 946 12.57 -2.44 -9.22
CA PRO A 946 11.69 -3.59 -8.95
C PRO A 946 10.20 -3.32 -9.23
N ASP A 947 9.75 -2.09 -9.00
CA ASP A 947 8.38 -1.63 -9.24
C ASP A 947 8.14 -1.12 -10.66
N CYS A 948 9.02 -1.47 -11.61
CA CYS A 948 8.85 -1.02 -12.99
C CYS A 948 7.60 -1.63 -13.64
N HIS A 949 6.90 -0.81 -14.42
CA HIS A 949 5.67 -1.21 -15.09
C HIS A 949 5.63 -0.65 -16.51
N ALA A 950 5.65 -1.54 -17.50
CA ALA A 950 5.60 -1.16 -18.91
C ALA A 950 4.15 -1.04 -19.38
N TRP A 951 3.75 0.16 -19.82
CA TRP A 951 2.43 0.35 -20.43
C TRP A 951 2.40 -0.29 -21.82
N PRO A 952 1.43 -1.18 -22.10
CA PRO A 952 1.47 -2.01 -23.30
C PRO A 952 1.04 -1.31 -24.59
N ARG A 953 0.50 -0.09 -24.50
CA ARG A 953 0.14 0.74 -25.65
C ARG A 953 1.18 1.85 -25.86
N PRO A 954 1.52 2.17 -27.11
CA PRO A 954 2.32 3.35 -27.37
C PRO A 954 1.49 4.62 -27.15
N PHE A 955 2.10 5.67 -26.59
CA PHE A 955 1.43 6.96 -26.37
C PHE A 955 1.64 7.95 -27.54
N THR A 956 2.53 7.62 -28.48
CA THR A 956 2.63 8.26 -29.80
C THR A 956 2.82 7.20 -30.88
N THR A 957 2.35 7.48 -32.10
CA THR A 957 2.46 6.54 -33.24
C THR A 957 3.53 6.93 -34.26
N ASP A 958 3.96 8.19 -34.30
CA ASP A 958 5.08 8.64 -35.13
C ASP A 958 5.88 9.76 -34.45
N PRO A 959 7.11 9.49 -33.97
CA PRO A 959 7.69 8.15 -33.80
C PRO A 959 6.88 7.33 -32.77
N VAL A 960 6.97 6.00 -32.85
CA VAL A 960 6.29 5.12 -31.87
C VAL A 960 6.99 5.24 -30.52
N ARG A 961 6.24 5.53 -29.45
CA ARG A 961 6.81 5.65 -28.09
C ARG A 961 6.05 4.83 -27.06
N TYR A 962 6.78 4.02 -26.30
CA TYR A 962 6.28 3.27 -25.16
C TYR A 962 6.80 3.88 -23.85
N ALA A 963 5.98 3.84 -22.80
CA ALA A 963 6.33 4.31 -21.47
C ALA A 963 6.50 3.14 -20.51
N ILE A 964 7.60 3.13 -19.77
CA ILE A 964 7.87 2.18 -18.69
C ILE A 964 8.04 3.00 -17.41
N GLY A 965 7.11 2.89 -16.48
CA GLY A 965 7.23 3.50 -15.16
C GLY A 965 8.38 2.88 -14.39
N LEU A 966 9.13 3.68 -13.64
CA LEU A 966 10.35 3.26 -12.92
C LEU A 966 10.16 3.21 -11.39
N GLY A 967 8.92 3.15 -10.92
CA GLY A 967 8.59 3.16 -9.49
C GLY A 967 8.71 4.53 -8.82
N SER A 968 8.51 4.57 -7.51
CA SER A 968 8.65 5.77 -6.67
C SER A 968 10.11 6.15 -6.41
N THR A 969 11.02 5.17 -6.46
CA THR A 969 12.47 5.35 -6.30
C THR A 969 13.21 4.94 -7.58
N PRO A 970 13.16 5.77 -8.64
CA PRO A 970 13.72 5.42 -9.94
C PRO A 970 15.25 5.37 -9.88
N PRO A 971 15.89 4.47 -10.65
CA PRO A 971 17.34 4.42 -10.71
C PRO A 971 17.92 5.70 -11.32
N GLY A 972 19.20 5.94 -11.03
CA GLY A 972 19.98 6.97 -11.70
C GLY A 972 20.11 6.74 -13.22
N PRO A 973 20.71 7.69 -13.97
CA PRO A 973 20.85 7.59 -15.42
C PRO A 973 21.75 6.41 -15.87
N ASP A 974 22.82 6.10 -15.12
CA ASP A 974 23.82 5.11 -15.55
C ASP A 974 23.28 3.66 -15.57
N PRO A 975 22.55 3.17 -14.54
CA PRO A 975 21.92 1.85 -14.60
C PRO A 975 20.94 1.70 -15.77
N LEU A 976 20.18 2.76 -16.10
CA LEU A 976 19.24 2.75 -17.21
C LEU A 976 19.97 2.65 -18.56
N ALA A 977 21.05 3.41 -18.72
CA ALA A 977 21.89 3.37 -19.93
C ALA A 977 22.50 1.97 -20.15
N ALA A 978 22.99 1.32 -19.08
CA ALA A 978 23.56 -0.02 -19.16
C ALA A 978 22.52 -1.08 -19.62
N VAL A 979 21.27 -0.97 -19.17
CA VAL A 979 20.17 -1.83 -19.64
C VAL A 979 19.87 -1.57 -21.12
N ALA A 980 19.79 -0.29 -21.51
CA ALA A 980 19.54 0.13 -22.89
C ALA A 980 20.61 -0.41 -23.85
N GLU A 981 21.89 -0.23 -23.53
CA GLU A 981 23.02 -0.70 -24.35
C GLU A 981 23.01 -2.23 -24.55
N ARG A 982 22.58 -2.98 -23.54
CA ARG A 982 22.49 -4.45 -23.62
C ARG A 982 21.30 -4.91 -24.45
N ARG A 983 20.12 -4.35 -24.21
CA ARG A 983 18.84 -4.86 -24.78
C ARG A 983 18.50 -4.26 -26.14
N LEU A 984 18.94 -3.03 -26.41
CA LEU A 984 18.67 -2.34 -27.68
C LEU A 984 19.80 -2.49 -28.72
N ARG A 985 20.88 -3.20 -28.38
CA ARG A 985 22.00 -3.45 -29.30
C ARG A 985 21.51 -4.02 -30.64
N GLY A 986 21.91 -3.36 -31.73
CA GLY A 986 21.58 -3.79 -33.11
C GLY A 986 20.16 -3.43 -33.58
N LEU A 987 19.43 -2.59 -32.84
CA LEU A 987 18.17 -1.97 -33.30
C LEU A 987 18.46 -0.52 -33.69
N ALA A 988 18.47 -0.22 -34.99
CA ALA A 988 18.81 1.10 -35.47
C ALA A 988 17.64 2.08 -35.25
N GLY A 989 17.92 3.28 -34.76
CA GLY A 989 16.87 4.29 -34.51
C GLY A 989 15.96 3.98 -33.32
N VAL A 990 16.36 3.07 -32.42
CA VAL A 990 15.64 2.78 -31.17
C VAL A 990 16.41 3.33 -29.98
N THR A 991 15.77 4.12 -29.13
CA THR A 991 16.39 4.76 -27.95
C THR A 991 15.56 4.55 -26.70
N LEU A 992 16.22 4.45 -25.53
CA LEU A 992 15.57 4.46 -24.22
C LEU A 992 16.06 5.68 -23.44
N THR A 993 15.17 6.60 -23.10
CA THR A 993 15.52 7.85 -22.39
C THR A 993 14.76 7.97 -21.08
N ARG A 994 15.38 8.50 -20.03
CA ARG A 994 14.69 8.83 -18.78
C ARG A 994 13.86 10.10 -18.97
N ALA A 995 12.64 10.10 -18.45
CA ALA A 995 11.75 11.26 -18.40
C ALA A 995 11.22 11.42 -16.96
N GLU A 996 11.09 12.66 -16.50
CA GLU A 996 10.49 12.95 -15.18
C GLU A 996 8.98 12.68 -15.18
N GLY A 997 8.40 12.46 -13.99
CA GLY A 997 7.01 12.02 -13.82
C GLY A 997 5.99 12.77 -14.71
N GLY A 998 6.00 14.10 -14.69
CA GLY A 998 5.06 14.93 -15.46
C GLY A 998 5.39 15.15 -16.94
N GLU A 999 6.47 14.57 -17.47
CA GLU A 999 6.87 14.73 -18.89
C GLU A 999 6.14 13.76 -19.82
N VAL A 1000 5.75 12.60 -19.31
CA VAL A 1000 4.94 11.62 -20.06
C VAL A 1000 3.47 12.06 -19.99
N PRO A 1001 2.73 12.09 -21.13
CA PRO A 1001 1.30 12.42 -21.13
C PRO A 1001 0.49 11.36 -20.38
N THR A 1002 -0.81 11.61 -20.18
CA THR A 1002 -1.71 10.60 -19.65
C THR A 1002 -1.72 9.39 -20.59
N LEU A 1003 -1.35 8.23 -20.05
CA LEU A 1003 -1.32 6.97 -20.79
C LEU A 1003 -2.75 6.44 -20.93
N ARG A 1004 -3.09 6.01 -22.14
CA ARG A 1004 -4.44 5.59 -22.52
C ARG A 1004 -4.46 4.17 -23.06
#